data_AF-A0A923IXR5-F1
#
_entry.id   AF-A0A923IXR5-F1
#
_cell.length_a   1.000
_cell.length_b   1.000
_cell.length_c   1.000
_cell.angle_alpha   90.00
_cell.angle_beta   90.00
_cell.angle_gamma   90.00
#
_symmetry.space_group_name_H-M   'P 1'
#
loop_
_entity.id
_entity.type
_entity.pdbx_description
1 polymer ?
#
loop_
_entity_poly.entity_id
_entity_poly.type
_entity_poly.pdbx_seq_one_letter_code
_entity_poly.pdbx_strand_id
1 'polypeptide(L)'
;MGISADDLTRTAERFALEGEIISVEPYGDGHINSTFLVTTSERRYILQAMNTDVFPDPAGLIRNIRLVTDHLRERGQETLTLVPTREGEPFLADSEESFRVYLFIEDAVSYSRVESAEVFRNSGRAFGRFQKLLADFDASELVEVIPDFHCTPSRYAAFKRAVEEDPIGRAAGVHDEIEFFTARAPEYARLVDALAEGDLPLRVTHNDTKLNNILMDAKTGEAKAIIDLDTVMPGSMLYDFGDSIRFGASTALEDEQDLSKVHFCLDYYRAYTDGFVSAVAEQMTALEAELLPFAAKLMTLECGMRFLADHLEGDTYFATAYPEHNLVRARTQIRLVEEMEEQWEEMIRVTRETVEEYQGRRAPEDGQEDPIRDFYAVVDRLVSYARINLLLDERDEIYVRNRIFALFGLNSYAPTGSLSQDTAPDELLDEFAKAGLAAGLFDESEAAHYCDRVMGICSLAPSGLQDAYARILEEAGGTDAMSWLYHYSVANGYVKRALLDRNPRFETPEGLIVTINLAKPEFKDAKKAAAGNAVSGGYPKCTICRDNEGFAGRDKFTVRTVPVKVGDQEWFWQFSPYGYFNEHGIAVNTEHTPMHVDRAAFTRLMDFVDVFPGYFIGSNAALTRIGGSVLAHDHYQGGGEVLPMQKAGAYAALTVDGFPEARVEVLDWFNTAIRVVSPRRSDIEEISDRIRRAWVAFTDPERGIIAEDEEGIHSAVSPTCVKTDRGYEMSIILRSNITSERYPDGVFHAHPEFFPIKQESIGLIEAQGLFILPGRLVAQLGALEDALVEGRGLPEELAEFELVFSELAERVPASPTREEVRRAVRDELGSVCARILDNTAVFKDKRETVEFLVGLGFTPAEAVR
;
A
#
# COMPACT_ATOMS: atom_id res chain seq x y z
N MET A 1 8.33 43.63 -45.45
CA MET A 1 9.35 44.60 -45.93
C MET A 1 10.03 44.00 -47.16
N GLY A 2 10.50 44.82 -48.10
CA GLY A 2 11.04 44.36 -49.38
C GLY A 2 12.55 44.19 -49.35
N ILE A 3 13.02 43.05 -48.83
CA ILE A 3 14.42 42.62 -49.00
C ILE A 3 14.59 42.25 -50.48
N SER A 4 15.61 42.80 -51.16
CA SER A 4 15.81 42.48 -52.57
C SER A 4 16.31 41.04 -52.73
N ALA A 5 15.98 40.38 -53.85
CA ALA A 5 16.44 39.03 -54.13
C ALA A 5 17.98 38.92 -54.09
N ASP A 6 18.69 39.97 -54.55
CA ASP A 6 20.15 40.06 -54.51
C ASP A 6 20.71 40.15 -53.07
N ASP A 7 19.95 40.72 -52.12
CA ASP A 7 20.33 40.77 -50.71
C ASP A 7 20.11 39.42 -50.01
N LEU A 8 19.03 38.71 -50.36
CA LEU A 8 18.75 37.37 -49.85
C LEU A 8 19.79 36.34 -50.33
N THR A 9 20.20 36.39 -51.59
CA THR A 9 21.26 35.50 -52.11
C THR A 9 22.59 35.76 -51.38
N ARG A 10 22.99 37.03 -51.21
CA ARG A 10 24.21 37.38 -50.46
C ARG A 10 24.15 36.95 -49.00
N THR A 11 22.97 37.01 -48.39
CA THR A 11 22.76 36.53 -47.02
C THR A 11 22.90 35.01 -46.94
N ALA A 12 22.30 34.27 -47.86
CA ALA A 12 22.41 32.81 -47.93
C ALA A 12 23.87 32.34 -48.14
N GLU A 13 24.68 33.06 -48.91
CA GLU A 13 26.10 32.74 -49.12
C GLU A 13 26.95 32.76 -47.83
N ARG A 14 26.50 33.48 -46.79
CA ARG A 14 27.17 33.53 -45.48
C ARG A 14 26.97 32.27 -44.66
N PHE A 15 26.05 31.39 -45.05
CA PHE A 15 25.82 30.09 -44.43
C PHE A 15 26.66 28.98 -45.07
N ALA A 16 26.94 27.92 -44.31
CA ALA A 16 27.69 26.77 -44.75
C ALA A 16 26.84 25.81 -45.62
N LEU A 17 26.29 26.34 -46.72
CA LEU A 17 25.46 25.59 -47.66
C LEU A 17 26.31 24.64 -48.52
N GLU A 18 25.80 23.44 -48.78
CA GLU A 18 26.32 22.51 -49.79
C GLU A 18 25.71 22.83 -51.17
N GLY A 19 26.56 22.99 -52.19
CA GLY A 19 26.17 23.28 -53.58
C GLY A 19 26.15 24.78 -53.94
N GLU A 20 26.09 25.09 -55.25
CA GLU A 20 25.95 26.46 -55.75
C GLU A 20 24.48 26.90 -55.66
N ILE A 21 24.20 28.12 -55.19
CA ILE A 21 22.82 28.65 -55.08
C ILE A 21 22.24 28.87 -56.49
N ILE A 22 21.10 28.26 -56.76
CA ILE A 22 20.34 28.37 -58.01
C ILE A 22 19.24 29.43 -57.90
N SER A 23 18.47 29.41 -56.81
CA SER A 23 17.41 30.40 -56.54
C SER A 23 17.13 30.59 -55.05
N VAL A 24 16.60 31.77 -54.72
CA VAL A 24 16.05 32.11 -53.39
C VAL A 24 14.67 32.71 -53.61
N GLU A 25 13.62 32.03 -53.17
CA GLU A 25 12.23 32.39 -53.47
C GLU A 25 11.38 32.40 -52.19
N PRO A 26 10.39 33.30 -52.05
CA PRO A 26 9.45 33.26 -50.94
C PRO A 26 8.78 31.89 -50.80
N TYR A 27 8.65 31.38 -49.58
CA TYR A 27 8.16 30.02 -49.33
C TYR A 27 7.28 29.92 -48.09
N GLY A 28 6.13 29.26 -48.26
CA GLY A 28 5.16 29.02 -47.18
C GLY A 28 4.21 30.18 -46.90
N ASP A 29 3.28 29.96 -45.98
CA ASP A 29 2.18 30.88 -45.61
C ASP A 29 2.33 31.44 -44.18
N GLY A 30 3.54 31.40 -43.61
CA GLY A 30 3.81 31.83 -42.24
C GLY A 30 3.56 33.33 -42.02
N HIS A 31 3.07 33.69 -40.83
CA HIS A 31 2.66 35.07 -40.50
C HIS A 31 3.66 35.86 -39.64
N ILE A 32 4.64 35.18 -39.02
CA ILE A 32 5.58 35.81 -38.09
C ILE A 32 6.92 36.12 -38.77
N ASN A 33 7.63 35.08 -39.23
CA ASN A 33 8.93 35.22 -39.89
C ASN A 33 8.80 35.29 -41.42
N SER A 34 9.72 35.99 -42.09
CA SER A 34 9.81 35.95 -43.54
C SER A 34 10.61 34.72 -43.98
N THR A 35 9.96 33.80 -44.69
CA THR A 35 10.51 32.47 -45.02
C THR A 35 10.79 32.35 -46.52
N PHE A 36 11.96 31.80 -46.85
CA PHE A 36 12.45 31.65 -48.23
C PHE A 36 13.02 30.24 -48.46
N LEU A 37 12.73 29.66 -49.61
CA LEU A 37 13.34 28.42 -50.08
C LEU A 37 14.61 28.75 -50.85
N VAL A 38 15.74 28.20 -50.38
CA VAL A 38 17.02 28.27 -51.07
C VAL A 38 17.25 26.94 -51.78
N THR A 39 17.31 26.97 -53.11
CA THR A 39 17.63 25.79 -53.93
C THR A 39 19.08 25.85 -54.36
N THR A 40 19.88 24.83 -54.07
CA THR A 40 21.26 24.69 -54.56
C THR A 40 21.40 23.55 -55.55
N SER A 41 22.58 23.39 -56.14
CA SER A 41 22.91 22.25 -57.00
C SER A 41 22.89 20.88 -56.30
N GLU A 42 22.95 20.85 -54.97
CA GLU A 42 23.05 19.61 -54.18
C GLU A 42 21.84 19.39 -53.27
N ARG A 43 21.34 20.45 -52.59
CA ARG A 43 20.28 20.34 -51.58
C ARG A 43 19.38 21.58 -51.54
N ARG A 44 18.30 21.48 -50.78
CA ARG A 44 17.40 22.60 -50.47
C ARG A 44 17.53 23.01 -49.00
N TYR A 45 17.26 24.28 -48.74
CA TYR A 45 17.31 24.87 -47.40
C TYR A 45 16.16 25.85 -47.19
N ILE A 46 15.80 26.07 -45.93
CA ILE A 46 14.88 27.12 -45.52
C ILE A 46 15.69 28.25 -44.89
N LEU A 47 15.70 29.42 -45.53
CA LEU A 47 16.24 30.67 -44.99
C LEU A 47 15.11 31.45 -44.35
N GLN A 48 15.29 31.92 -43.12
CA GLN A 48 14.31 32.74 -42.43
C GLN A 48 14.94 34.02 -41.90
N ALA A 49 14.28 35.15 -42.18
CA ALA A 49 14.48 36.40 -41.46
C ALA A 49 13.58 36.36 -40.22
N MET A 50 14.19 36.34 -39.03
CA MET A 50 13.50 36.26 -37.75
C MET A 50 12.86 37.60 -37.40
N ASN A 51 11.61 37.57 -36.94
CA ASN A 51 10.89 38.76 -36.54
C ASN A 51 11.34 39.22 -35.14
N THR A 52 12.23 40.21 -35.10
CA THR A 52 12.80 40.75 -33.86
C THR A 52 11.86 41.65 -33.07
N ASP A 53 10.74 42.06 -33.65
CA ASP A 53 9.71 42.82 -32.92
C ASP A 53 8.90 41.87 -32.01
N VAL A 54 8.63 40.65 -32.50
CA VAL A 54 7.97 39.58 -31.73
C VAL A 54 8.97 38.85 -30.84
N PHE A 55 10.17 38.60 -31.35
CA PHE A 55 11.24 37.86 -30.66
C PHE A 55 12.46 38.77 -30.42
N PRO A 56 12.44 39.62 -29.38
CA PRO A 56 13.48 40.61 -29.14
C PRO A 56 14.84 40.03 -28.72
N ASP A 57 14.88 38.74 -28.34
CA ASP A 57 16.11 37.99 -28.05
C ASP A 57 16.31 36.81 -29.02
N PRO A 58 16.84 37.06 -30.24
CA PRO A 58 17.15 36.00 -31.20
C PRO A 58 18.15 34.96 -30.68
N ALA A 59 19.06 35.35 -29.78
CA ALA A 59 20.06 34.44 -29.23
C ALA A 59 19.43 33.44 -28.27
N GLY A 60 18.54 33.90 -27.39
CA GLY A 60 17.72 33.05 -26.51
C GLY A 60 16.83 32.09 -27.31
N LEU A 61 16.15 32.59 -28.34
CA LEU A 61 15.32 31.79 -29.25
C LEU A 61 16.13 30.67 -29.92
N ILE A 62 17.27 31.01 -30.55
CA ILE A 62 18.12 30.01 -31.22
C ILE A 62 18.71 29.01 -30.22
N ARG A 63 19.01 29.46 -29.00
CA ARG A 63 19.48 28.56 -27.93
C ARG A 63 18.42 27.53 -27.57
N ASN A 64 17.15 27.92 -27.38
CA ASN A 64 16.07 26.98 -27.09
C ASN A 64 15.91 25.95 -28.21
N ILE A 65 15.86 26.42 -29.48
CA ILE A 65 15.75 25.55 -30.65
C ILE A 65 16.89 24.54 -30.70
N ARG A 66 18.13 24.99 -30.47
CA ARG A 66 19.30 24.09 -30.47
C ARG A 66 19.18 23.02 -29.37
N LEU A 67 18.88 23.42 -28.14
CA LEU A 67 18.78 22.48 -27.01
C LEU A 67 17.71 21.40 -27.26
N VAL A 68 16.54 21.81 -27.73
CA VAL A 68 15.43 20.89 -27.99
C VAL A 68 15.71 20.00 -29.20
N THR A 69 16.21 20.55 -30.29
CA THR A 69 16.54 19.75 -31.49
C THR A 69 17.68 18.77 -31.25
N ASP A 70 18.69 19.13 -30.44
CA ASP A 70 19.78 18.23 -30.04
C ASP A 70 19.24 17.07 -29.19
N HIS A 71 18.42 17.37 -28.17
CA HIS A 71 17.81 16.35 -27.30
C HIS A 71 16.91 15.37 -28.07
N LEU A 72 16.12 15.87 -29.02
CA LEU A 72 15.28 15.04 -29.89
C LEU A 72 16.12 14.16 -30.81
N ARG A 73 17.20 14.71 -31.38
CA ARG A 73 18.09 13.97 -32.30
C ARG A 73 18.83 12.84 -31.61
N GLU A 74 19.26 13.04 -30.35
CA GLU A 74 19.86 11.97 -29.53
C GLU A 74 18.90 10.79 -29.30
N ARG A 75 17.59 11.03 -29.35
CA ARG A 75 16.54 10.01 -29.24
C ARG A 75 16.07 9.47 -30.60
N GLY A 76 16.80 9.78 -31.68
CA GLY A 76 16.53 9.29 -33.02
C GLY A 76 15.30 9.90 -33.70
N GLN A 77 14.82 11.06 -33.21
CA GLN A 77 13.70 11.78 -33.82
C GLN A 77 14.21 12.73 -34.91
N GLU A 78 13.60 12.68 -36.10
CA GLU A 78 13.84 13.68 -37.16
C GLU A 78 13.26 15.03 -36.71
N THR A 79 14.05 16.10 -36.84
CA THR A 79 13.73 17.45 -36.37
C THR A 79 14.50 18.50 -37.17
N LEU A 80 14.22 19.78 -36.94
CA LEU A 80 14.92 20.90 -37.58
C LEU A 80 16.44 20.80 -37.37
N THR A 81 17.20 21.03 -38.43
CA THR A 81 18.67 21.01 -38.40
C THR A 81 19.19 22.36 -38.84
N LEU A 82 19.71 23.13 -37.88
CA LEU A 82 20.34 24.43 -38.12
C LEU A 82 21.60 24.24 -38.98
N VAL A 83 21.71 25.04 -40.03
CA VAL A 83 22.94 25.17 -40.81
C VAL A 83 23.72 26.36 -40.25
N PRO A 84 24.95 26.15 -39.76
CA PRO A 84 25.73 27.23 -39.20
C PRO A 84 26.17 28.22 -40.29
N THR A 85 26.52 29.43 -39.87
CA THR A 85 27.28 30.36 -40.70
C THR A 85 28.63 29.76 -41.08
N ARG A 86 29.30 30.31 -42.10
CA ARG A 86 30.68 29.93 -42.43
C ARG A 86 31.69 30.15 -41.29
N GLU A 87 31.32 30.97 -40.31
CA GLU A 87 32.10 31.26 -39.11
C GLU A 87 31.76 30.30 -37.94
N GLY A 88 30.76 29.43 -38.10
CA GLY A 88 30.36 28.42 -37.11
C GLY A 88 29.22 28.84 -36.18
N GLU A 89 28.72 30.07 -36.32
CA GLU A 89 27.60 30.57 -35.51
C GLU A 89 26.25 29.96 -35.94
N PRO A 90 25.31 29.69 -35.02
CA PRO A 90 24.06 28.99 -35.32
C PRO A 90 23.02 29.86 -36.05
N PHE A 91 23.23 31.18 -36.07
CA PHE A 91 22.44 32.13 -36.83
C PHE A 91 23.33 33.32 -37.21
N LEU A 92 22.83 34.19 -38.08
CA LEU A 92 23.48 35.41 -38.49
C LEU A 92 22.79 36.62 -37.84
N ALA A 93 23.51 37.30 -36.96
CA ALA A 93 23.10 38.60 -36.44
C ALA A 93 23.61 39.71 -37.37
N ASP A 94 22.72 40.42 -38.07
CA ASP A 94 23.03 41.65 -38.78
C ASP A 94 22.45 42.88 -38.05
N SER A 95 22.93 44.06 -38.39
CA SER A 95 22.57 45.33 -37.76
C SER A 95 21.11 45.76 -37.99
N GLU A 96 20.42 45.16 -38.95
CA GLU A 96 19.02 45.46 -39.28
C GLU A 96 18.07 44.26 -39.11
N GLU A 97 18.52 43.02 -39.41
CA GLU A 97 17.70 41.81 -39.30
C GLU A 97 18.56 40.61 -38.87
N SER A 98 17.96 39.61 -38.21
CA SER A 98 18.63 38.37 -37.83
C SER A 98 18.14 37.19 -38.68
N PHE A 99 19.06 36.40 -39.22
CA PHE A 99 18.74 35.31 -40.15
C PHE A 99 19.18 33.95 -39.62
N ARG A 100 18.43 32.90 -39.96
CA ARG A 100 18.81 31.50 -39.70
C ARG A 100 18.55 30.64 -40.93
N VAL A 101 19.23 29.49 -41.02
CA VAL A 101 19.01 28.51 -42.07
C VAL A 101 18.76 27.12 -41.48
N TYR A 102 17.75 26.43 -42.00
CA TYR A 102 17.51 25.01 -41.74
C TYR A 102 17.76 24.16 -43.00
N LEU A 103 18.15 22.91 -42.81
CA LEU A 103 18.01 21.89 -43.87
C LEU A 103 16.53 21.76 -44.25
N PHE A 104 16.24 21.70 -45.54
CA PHE A 104 14.89 21.41 -46.01
C PHE A 104 14.55 19.94 -45.73
N ILE A 105 13.40 19.69 -45.11
CA ILE A 105 12.93 18.34 -44.81
C ILE A 105 12.22 17.81 -46.06
N GLU A 106 12.85 16.82 -46.68
CA GLU A 106 12.42 16.24 -47.95
C GLU A 106 11.26 15.25 -47.78
N ASP A 107 10.52 15.00 -48.87
CA ASP A 107 9.42 14.01 -48.94
C ASP A 107 8.34 14.18 -47.86
N ALA A 108 8.01 15.41 -47.49
CA ALA A 108 7.01 15.74 -46.48
C ALA A 108 5.85 16.60 -47.03
N VAL A 109 4.69 16.46 -46.42
CA VAL A 109 3.49 17.29 -46.64
C VAL A 109 2.98 17.84 -45.30
N SER A 110 2.41 19.04 -45.31
CA SER A 110 1.71 19.63 -44.16
C SER A 110 0.28 19.97 -44.55
N TYR A 111 -0.60 20.07 -43.55
CA TYR A 111 -2.02 20.31 -43.75
C TYR A 111 -2.45 21.60 -43.06
N SER A 112 -3.09 22.50 -43.80
CA SER A 112 -3.62 23.76 -43.24
C SER A 112 -4.99 23.60 -42.59
N ARG A 113 -5.65 22.44 -42.75
CA ARG A 113 -6.94 22.10 -42.12
C ARG A 113 -7.02 20.60 -41.87
N VAL A 114 -7.76 20.21 -40.83
CA VAL A 114 -8.11 18.81 -40.60
C VAL A 114 -9.01 18.32 -41.74
N GLU A 115 -8.56 17.32 -42.49
CA GLU A 115 -9.31 16.70 -43.59
C GLU A 115 -10.06 15.44 -43.14
N SER A 116 -9.61 14.80 -42.07
CA SER A 116 -10.24 13.61 -41.48
C SER A 116 -9.84 13.46 -40.01
N ALA A 117 -10.65 12.70 -39.27
CA ALA A 117 -10.33 12.32 -37.90
C ALA A 117 -8.99 11.56 -37.80
N GLU A 118 -8.61 10.81 -38.82
CA GLU A 118 -7.34 10.06 -38.84
C GLU A 118 -6.11 11.00 -38.91
N VAL A 119 -6.16 12.03 -39.77
CA VAL A 119 -5.10 13.05 -39.84
C VAL A 119 -4.94 13.74 -38.48
N PHE A 120 -6.06 14.06 -37.82
CA PHE A 120 -6.02 14.73 -36.53
C PHE A 120 -5.57 13.82 -35.38
N ARG A 121 -5.90 12.53 -35.43
CA ARG A 121 -5.31 11.51 -34.52
C ARG A 121 -3.80 11.43 -34.69
N ASN A 122 -3.31 11.39 -35.92
CA ASN A 122 -1.86 11.34 -36.20
C ASN A 122 -1.16 12.61 -35.72
N SER A 123 -1.82 13.77 -35.85
CA SER A 123 -1.36 15.03 -35.27
C SER A 123 -1.26 14.97 -33.74
N GLY A 124 -2.28 14.45 -33.06
CA GLY A 124 -2.26 14.25 -31.61
C GLY A 124 -1.11 13.33 -31.19
N ARG A 125 -0.92 12.21 -31.91
CA ARG A 125 0.19 11.29 -31.68
C ARG A 125 1.56 11.95 -31.87
N ALA A 126 1.70 12.86 -32.83
CA ALA A 126 2.94 13.59 -33.08
C ALA A 126 3.31 14.50 -31.91
N PHE A 127 2.39 15.36 -31.47
CA PHE A 127 2.63 16.27 -30.32
C PHE A 127 2.72 15.51 -29.00
N GLY A 128 1.96 14.43 -28.82
CA GLY A 128 2.11 13.56 -27.66
C GLY A 128 3.50 12.90 -27.63
N ARG A 129 3.99 12.40 -28.77
CA ARG A 129 5.36 11.87 -28.86
C ARG A 129 6.42 12.94 -28.61
N PHE A 130 6.22 14.17 -29.07
CA PHE A 130 7.10 15.29 -28.76
C PHE A 130 7.21 15.55 -27.26
N GLN A 131 6.06 15.60 -26.57
CA GLN A 131 6.00 15.69 -25.11
C GLN A 131 6.70 14.50 -24.44
N LYS A 132 6.46 13.27 -24.90
CA LYS A 132 7.12 12.06 -24.38
C LYS A 132 8.64 12.11 -24.50
N LEU A 133 9.16 12.55 -25.65
CA LEU A 133 10.59 12.60 -25.93
C LEU A 133 11.32 13.70 -25.16
N LEU A 134 10.59 14.70 -24.66
CA LEU A 134 11.12 15.81 -23.86
C LEU A 134 10.81 15.68 -22.37
N ALA A 135 10.18 14.59 -21.94
CA ALA A 135 9.75 14.41 -20.55
C ALA A 135 10.91 14.39 -19.54
N ASP A 136 12.12 14.03 -19.98
CA ASP A 136 13.34 14.04 -19.18
C ASP A 136 14.25 15.25 -19.45
N PHE A 137 13.80 16.21 -20.26
CA PHE A 137 14.50 17.48 -20.47
C PHE A 137 14.17 18.43 -19.30
N ASP A 138 15.18 19.07 -18.73
CA ASP A 138 14.97 20.11 -17.71
C ASP A 138 14.45 21.38 -18.38
N ALA A 139 13.12 21.57 -18.35
CA ALA A 139 12.47 22.71 -18.96
C ALA A 139 13.01 24.06 -18.45
N SER A 140 13.52 24.12 -17.21
CA SER A 140 14.08 25.36 -16.64
C SER A 140 15.35 25.86 -17.36
N GLU A 141 15.97 25.01 -18.19
CA GLU A 141 17.08 25.44 -19.03
C GLU A 141 16.65 26.34 -20.19
N LEU A 142 15.38 26.34 -20.58
CA LEU A 142 14.85 27.18 -21.67
C LEU A 142 14.46 28.57 -21.17
N VAL A 143 14.65 29.57 -22.03
CA VAL A 143 14.18 30.94 -21.76
C VAL A 143 12.76 31.14 -22.28
N GLU A 144 11.98 32.00 -21.64
CA GLU A 144 10.72 32.48 -22.22
C GLU A 144 11.04 33.42 -23.39
N VAL A 145 10.77 32.95 -24.62
CA VAL A 145 10.97 33.73 -25.85
C VAL A 145 9.94 34.85 -26.01
N ILE A 146 8.73 34.61 -25.51
CA ILE A 146 7.67 35.62 -25.36
C ILE A 146 7.18 35.55 -23.92
N PRO A 147 7.49 36.54 -23.07
CA PRO A 147 7.04 36.55 -21.69
C PRO A 147 5.52 36.46 -21.58
N ASP A 148 5.03 35.70 -20.59
CA ASP A 148 3.60 35.56 -20.29
C ASP A 148 2.78 35.07 -21.51
N PHE A 149 3.35 34.23 -22.39
CA PHE A 149 2.70 33.82 -23.64
C PHE A 149 1.31 33.23 -23.40
N HIS A 150 1.24 32.14 -22.64
CA HIS A 150 0.00 31.46 -22.20
C HIS A 150 -0.37 31.76 -20.73
N CYS A 151 0.02 32.94 -20.24
CA CYS A 151 -0.47 33.44 -18.97
C CYS A 151 -1.84 34.12 -19.20
N THR A 152 -2.90 33.31 -19.23
CA THR A 152 -4.26 33.79 -19.51
C THR A 152 -4.71 34.95 -18.60
N PRO A 153 -4.35 35.01 -17.29
CA PRO A 153 -4.64 36.18 -16.46
C PRO A 153 -3.99 37.48 -16.97
N SER A 154 -2.74 37.42 -17.42
CA SER A 154 -2.05 38.55 -18.04
C SER A 154 -2.71 38.96 -19.36
N ARG A 155 -3.16 38.00 -20.17
CA ARG A 155 -3.93 38.26 -21.40
C ARG A 155 -5.27 38.91 -21.10
N TYR A 156 -5.97 38.48 -20.05
CA TYR A 156 -7.21 39.10 -19.61
C TYR A 156 -7.00 40.53 -19.08
N ALA A 157 -5.91 40.78 -18.36
CA ALA A 157 -5.56 42.14 -17.94
C ALA A 157 -5.32 43.07 -19.14
N ALA A 158 -4.64 42.58 -20.19
CA ALA A 158 -4.45 43.34 -21.43
C ALA A 158 -5.78 43.60 -22.14
N PHE A 159 -6.63 42.58 -22.28
CA PHE A 159 -7.97 42.72 -22.85
C PHE A 159 -8.83 43.74 -22.10
N LYS A 160 -8.85 43.69 -20.77
CA LYS A 160 -9.55 44.70 -19.95
C LYS A 160 -9.07 46.12 -20.23
N ARG A 161 -7.76 46.33 -20.37
CA ARG A 161 -7.22 47.65 -20.73
C ARG A 161 -7.69 48.09 -22.12
N ALA A 162 -7.66 47.20 -23.11
CA ALA A 162 -8.16 47.51 -24.45
C ALA A 162 -9.64 47.91 -24.46
N VAL A 163 -10.46 47.26 -23.61
CA VAL A 163 -11.89 47.62 -23.40
C VAL A 163 -12.05 48.97 -22.69
N GLU A 164 -11.25 49.23 -21.66
CA GLU A 164 -11.33 50.47 -20.88
C GLU A 164 -10.82 51.70 -21.65
N GLU A 165 -9.76 51.54 -22.44
CA GLU A 165 -9.15 52.61 -23.23
C GLU A 165 -9.89 52.87 -24.55
N ASP A 166 -10.41 51.81 -25.19
CA ASP A 166 -11.18 51.84 -26.45
C ASP A 166 -10.63 52.86 -27.48
N PRO A 167 -9.34 52.78 -27.86
CA PRO A 167 -8.61 53.86 -28.53
C PRO A 167 -9.20 54.26 -29.89
N ILE A 168 -9.96 53.35 -30.52
CA ILE A 168 -10.61 53.57 -31.82
C ILE A 168 -12.15 53.46 -31.77
N GLY A 169 -12.75 53.40 -30.58
CA GLY A 169 -14.20 53.51 -30.39
C GLY A 169 -15.00 52.28 -30.85
N ARG A 170 -14.41 51.08 -30.83
CA ARG A 170 -15.04 49.83 -31.30
C ARG A 170 -15.78 49.08 -30.19
N ALA A 171 -15.49 49.34 -28.90
CA ALA A 171 -16.06 48.59 -27.78
C ALA A 171 -17.60 48.63 -27.73
N ALA A 172 -18.21 49.75 -28.13
CA ALA A 172 -19.68 49.90 -28.15
C ALA A 172 -20.39 48.92 -29.11
N GLY A 173 -19.69 48.38 -30.11
CA GLY A 173 -20.24 47.46 -31.10
C GLY A 173 -20.10 45.97 -30.76
N VAL A 174 -19.44 45.63 -29.65
CA VAL A 174 -19.02 44.26 -29.32
C VAL A 174 -19.27 43.91 -27.84
N HIS A 175 -20.33 44.47 -27.25
CA HIS A 175 -20.66 44.29 -25.84
C HIS A 175 -20.84 42.81 -25.45
N ASP A 176 -21.51 42.03 -26.29
CA ASP A 176 -21.81 40.63 -25.99
C ASP A 176 -20.53 39.78 -26.00
N GLU A 177 -19.61 40.07 -26.92
CA GLU A 177 -18.30 39.43 -26.96
C GLU A 177 -17.44 39.84 -25.74
N ILE A 178 -17.51 41.10 -25.30
CA ILE A 178 -16.80 41.55 -24.10
C ILE A 178 -17.33 40.86 -22.84
N GLU A 179 -18.65 40.77 -22.71
CA GLU A 179 -19.30 40.12 -21.56
C GLU A 179 -18.99 38.62 -21.55
N PHE A 180 -18.92 37.98 -22.72
CA PHE A 180 -18.58 36.56 -22.84
C PHE A 180 -17.24 36.20 -22.16
N PHE A 181 -16.18 36.98 -22.45
CA PHE A 181 -14.88 36.77 -21.81
C PHE A 181 -14.89 37.23 -20.34
N THR A 182 -15.54 38.36 -20.04
CA THR A 182 -15.61 38.87 -18.67
C THR A 182 -16.30 37.89 -17.71
N ALA A 183 -17.37 37.23 -18.14
CA ALA A 183 -18.12 36.27 -17.33
C ALA A 183 -17.29 35.02 -16.95
N ARG A 184 -16.25 34.69 -17.73
CA ARG A 184 -15.38 33.51 -17.53
C ARG A 184 -14.05 33.84 -16.85
N ALA A 185 -13.86 35.10 -16.44
CA ALA A 185 -12.66 35.56 -15.74
C ALA A 185 -12.20 34.70 -14.55
N PRO A 186 -13.10 34.12 -13.72
CA PRO A 186 -12.68 33.27 -12.60
C PRO A 186 -11.93 32.00 -13.02
N GLU A 187 -12.04 31.57 -14.28
CA GLU A 187 -11.43 30.33 -14.76
C GLU A 187 -9.97 30.52 -15.23
N TYR A 188 -9.57 31.75 -15.58
CA TYR A 188 -8.32 32.01 -16.32
C TYR A 188 -7.03 31.69 -15.57
N ALA A 189 -7.04 31.72 -14.25
CA ALA A 189 -5.85 31.45 -13.45
C ALA A 189 -5.59 29.96 -13.24
N ARG A 190 -6.58 29.08 -13.51
CA ARG A 190 -6.56 27.67 -13.05
C ARG A 190 -5.29 26.90 -13.43
N LEU A 191 -4.79 27.01 -14.67
CA LEU A 191 -3.57 26.30 -15.08
C LEU A 191 -2.30 26.97 -14.56
N VAL A 192 -2.27 28.31 -14.52
CA VAL A 192 -1.09 29.08 -14.07
C VAL A 192 -0.89 28.93 -12.56
N ASP A 193 -1.97 28.98 -11.78
CA ASP A 193 -1.94 28.76 -10.33
C ASP A 193 -1.48 27.33 -10.03
N ALA A 194 -2.03 26.32 -10.72
CA ALA A 194 -1.63 24.93 -10.52
C ALA A 194 -0.16 24.65 -10.90
N LEU A 195 0.38 25.34 -11.92
CA LEU A 195 1.81 25.30 -12.23
C LEU A 195 2.65 25.98 -11.14
N ALA A 196 2.23 27.14 -10.64
CA ALA A 196 2.94 27.90 -9.61
C ALA A 196 2.95 27.19 -8.25
N GLU A 197 1.88 26.46 -7.92
CA GLU A 197 1.72 25.68 -6.70
C GLU A 197 2.45 24.32 -6.78
N GLY A 198 2.84 23.89 -7.98
CA GLY A 198 3.54 22.62 -8.22
C GLY A 198 2.62 21.41 -8.39
N ASP A 199 1.30 21.63 -8.49
CA ASP A 199 0.30 20.60 -8.75
C ASP A 199 0.35 20.12 -10.22
N LEU A 200 0.72 21.00 -11.15
CA LEU A 200 1.05 20.67 -12.53
C LEU A 200 2.57 20.68 -12.75
N PRO A 201 3.14 19.70 -13.46
CA PRO A 201 4.55 19.67 -13.77
C PRO A 201 4.92 20.74 -14.82
N LEU A 202 6.06 21.40 -14.62
CA LEU A 202 6.69 22.25 -15.63
C LEU A 202 7.33 21.38 -16.71
N ARG A 203 6.94 21.57 -17.97
CA ARG A 203 7.40 20.80 -19.13
C ARG A 203 7.90 21.71 -20.23
N VAL A 204 8.63 21.15 -21.19
CA VAL A 204 8.90 21.85 -22.46
C VAL A 204 7.62 21.81 -23.29
N THR A 205 7.15 22.97 -23.73
CA THR A 205 5.95 23.08 -24.56
C THR A 205 6.27 23.71 -25.90
N HIS A 206 5.50 23.36 -26.93
CA HIS A 206 5.61 23.94 -28.26
C HIS A 206 4.91 25.30 -28.35
N ASN A 207 3.76 25.45 -27.70
CA ASN A 207 2.95 26.66 -27.59
C ASN A 207 2.30 27.18 -28.90
N ASP A 208 2.65 26.66 -30.07
CA ASP A 208 1.89 26.88 -31.33
C ASP A 208 1.61 25.56 -32.07
N THR A 209 0.69 24.76 -31.57
CA THR A 209 0.51 23.34 -31.98
C THR A 209 -0.51 23.19 -33.12
N LYS A 210 -0.46 24.10 -34.08
CA LYS A 210 -1.29 24.04 -35.29
C LYS A 210 -0.85 22.91 -36.21
N LEU A 211 -1.80 22.40 -36.99
CA LEU A 211 -1.59 21.23 -37.86
C LEU A 211 -0.52 21.45 -38.94
N ASN A 212 -0.35 22.68 -39.42
CA ASN A 212 0.67 23.03 -40.41
C ASN A 212 2.10 23.01 -39.85
N ASN A 213 2.25 22.98 -38.53
CA ASN A 213 3.54 22.82 -37.83
C ASN A 213 3.96 21.35 -37.69
N ILE A 214 3.23 20.43 -38.31
CA ILE A 214 3.62 19.03 -38.45
C ILE A 214 3.89 18.71 -39.91
N LEU A 215 5.10 18.22 -40.17
CA LEU A 215 5.48 17.61 -41.44
C LEU A 215 5.19 16.11 -41.38
N MET A 216 4.28 15.63 -42.22
CA MET A 216 3.94 14.21 -42.39
C MET A 216 4.65 13.62 -43.60
N ASP A 217 5.05 12.36 -43.54
CA ASP A 217 5.67 11.67 -44.67
C ASP A 217 4.68 11.53 -45.82
N ALA A 218 5.08 11.94 -47.02
CA ALA A 218 4.21 11.96 -48.19
C ALA A 218 3.74 10.57 -48.65
N LYS A 219 4.39 9.47 -48.20
CA LYS A 219 4.05 8.10 -48.55
C LYS A 219 3.29 7.39 -47.43
N THR A 220 3.70 7.55 -46.17
CA THR A 220 3.13 6.81 -45.04
C THR A 220 2.05 7.58 -44.29
N GLY A 221 2.04 8.92 -44.37
CA GLY A 221 1.15 9.77 -43.58
C GLY A 221 1.54 9.84 -42.09
N GLU A 222 2.68 9.27 -41.70
CA GLU A 222 3.22 9.38 -40.33
C GLU A 222 3.94 10.71 -40.13
N ALA A 223 3.92 11.24 -38.90
CA ALA A 223 4.64 12.47 -38.59
C ALA A 223 6.16 12.27 -38.66
N LYS A 224 6.83 13.05 -39.52
CA LYS A 224 8.29 13.08 -39.66
C LYS A 224 8.94 14.04 -38.66
N ALA A 225 8.46 15.29 -38.64
CA ALA A 225 9.03 16.33 -37.80
C ALA A 225 7.98 17.37 -37.39
N ILE A 226 8.15 17.92 -36.19
CA ILE A 226 7.50 19.15 -35.77
C ILE A 226 8.43 20.31 -36.12
N ILE A 227 7.85 21.35 -36.71
CA ILE A 227 8.54 22.56 -37.16
C ILE A 227 7.99 23.78 -36.41
N ASP A 228 8.55 24.95 -36.68
CA ASP A 228 8.17 26.22 -36.03
C ASP A 228 8.41 26.24 -34.51
N LEU A 229 9.64 25.87 -34.12
CA LEU A 229 10.07 25.75 -32.73
C LEU A 229 10.34 27.10 -32.03
N ASP A 230 9.81 28.21 -32.55
CA ASP A 230 10.14 29.57 -32.10
C ASP A 230 9.53 29.92 -30.75
N THR A 231 8.40 29.31 -30.44
CA THR A 231 7.66 29.45 -29.19
C THR A 231 7.94 28.32 -28.23
N VAL A 232 8.97 27.48 -28.49
CA VAL A 232 9.37 26.42 -27.56
C VAL A 232 10.02 27.02 -26.31
N MET A 233 9.38 26.80 -25.18
CA MET A 233 9.75 27.36 -23.87
C MET A 233 9.11 26.54 -22.74
N PRO A 234 9.38 26.86 -21.45
CA PRO A 234 8.73 26.18 -20.33
C PRO A 234 7.22 26.46 -20.26
N GLY A 235 6.43 25.45 -19.92
CA GLY A 235 4.97 25.59 -19.77
C GLY A 235 4.30 24.30 -19.29
N SER A 236 2.98 24.18 -19.50
CA SER A 236 2.22 22.94 -19.28
C SER A 236 1.87 22.29 -20.62
N MET A 237 1.99 20.96 -20.71
CA MET A 237 1.53 20.22 -21.90
C MET A 237 0.05 20.43 -22.22
N LEU A 238 -0.73 20.92 -21.25
CA LEU A 238 -2.12 21.32 -21.45
C LEU A 238 -2.26 22.50 -22.42
N TYR A 239 -1.28 23.41 -22.50
CA TYR A 239 -1.30 24.49 -23.49
C TYR A 239 -1.22 23.93 -24.91
N ASP A 240 -0.27 23.02 -25.15
CA ASP A 240 -0.08 22.34 -26.43
C ASP A 240 -1.32 21.53 -26.83
N PHE A 241 -1.89 20.77 -25.89
CA PHE A 241 -3.11 20.00 -26.15
C PHE A 241 -4.28 20.93 -26.49
N GLY A 242 -4.49 21.96 -25.67
CA GLY A 242 -5.62 22.87 -25.80
C GLY A 242 -5.59 23.69 -27.09
N ASP A 243 -4.42 24.19 -27.50
CA ASP A 243 -4.27 24.97 -28.73
C ASP A 243 -4.49 24.12 -29.99
N SER A 244 -4.07 22.85 -29.98
CA SER A 244 -4.40 21.93 -31.07
C SER A 244 -5.88 21.67 -31.19
N ILE A 245 -6.59 21.47 -30.07
CA ILE A 245 -8.05 21.28 -30.07
C ILE A 245 -8.75 22.55 -30.56
N ARG A 246 -8.37 23.72 -30.04
CA ARG A 246 -8.92 25.02 -30.42
C ARG A 246 -8.96 25.19 -31.95
N PHE A 247 -7.85 24.88 -32.61
CA PHE A 247 -7.75 25.02 -34.06
C PHE A 247 -8.34 23.83 -34.83
N GLY A 248 -7.97 22.60 -34.45
CA GLY A 248 -8.22 21.40 -35.25
C GLY A 248 -9.55 20.71 -35.00
N ALA A 249 -10.21 20.95 -33.85
CA ALA A 249 -11.54 20.42 -33.58
C ALA A 249 -12.67 21.32 -34.10
N SER A 250 -12.36 22.38 -34.85
CA SER A 250 -13.32 23.24 -35.54
C SER A 250 -13.72 22.66 -36.90
N THR A 251 -14.99 22.74 -37.28
CA THR A 251 -15.48 22.40 -38.63
C THR A 251 -15.24 23.51 -39.67
N ALA A 252 -14.79 24.69 -39.23
CA ALA A 252 -14.60 25.88 -40.05
C ALA A 252 -13.23 26.52 -39.84
N LEU A 253 -12.87 27.46 -40.72
CA LEU A 253 -11.67 28.28 -40.56
C LEU A 253 -11.80 29.21 -39.35
N GLU A 254 -10.66 29.62 -38.80
CA GLU A 254 -10.58 30.52 -37.65
C GLU A 254 -11.26 31.88 -37.93
N ASP A 255 -11.34 32.30 -39.18
CA ASP A 255 -11.91 33.56 -39.66
C ASP A 255 -13.21 33.39 -40.47
N GLU A 256 -13.94 32.28 -40.31
CA GLU A 256 -15.22 32.06 -41.00
C GLU A 256 -16.28 33.08 -40.55
N GLN A 257 -16.80 33.84 -41.53
CA GLN A 257 -17.81 34.87 -41.29
C GLN A 257 -19.19 34.29 -40.99
N ASP A 258 -19.51 33.11 -41.53
CA ASP A 258 -20.77 32.42 -41.29
C ASP A 258 -20.67 31.49 -40.08
N LEU A 259 -21.04 32.00 -38.90
CA LEU A 259 -21.01 31.25 -37.65
C LEU A 259 -21.89 29.99 -37.66
N SER A 260 -22.84 29.86 -38.58
CA SER A 260 -23.65 28.64 -38.72
C SER A 260 -22.86 27.44 -39.25
N LYS A 261 -21.62 27.64 -39.70
CA LYS A 261 -20.68 26.58 -40.11
C LYS A 261 -19.65 26.25 -39.03
N VAL A 262 -19.55 27.05 -37.98
CA VAL A 262 -18.52 26.95 -36.95
C VAL A 262 -19.05 26.04 -35.84
N HIS A 263 -18.58 24.80 -35.82
CA HIS A 263 -18.93 23.81 -34.82
C HIS A 263 -17.70 23.18 -34.17
N PHE A 264 -17.80 22.88 -32.89
CA PHE A 264 -16.88 22.02 -32.17
C PHE A 264 -17.22 20.55 -32.46
N CYS A 265 -16.32 19.87 -33.16
CA CYS A 265 -16.48 18.49 -33.57
C CYS A 265 -15.93 17.53 -32.51
N LEU A 266 -16.82 16.90 -31.74
CA LEU A 266 -16.44 15.91 -30.72
C LEU A 266 -15.66 14.72 -31.30
N ASP A 267 -15.93 14.31 -32.54
CA ASP A 267 -15.19 13.22 -33.20
C ASP A 267 -13.73 13.61 -33.45
N TYR A 268 -13.47 14.87 -33.79
CA TYR A 268 -12.11 15.40 -33.92
C TYR A 268 -11.44 15.51 -32.54
N TYR A 269 -12.17 16.00 -31.53
CA TYR A 269 -11.68 15.99 -30.15
C TYR A 269 -11.26 14.59 -29.70
N ARG A 270 -12.13 13.58 -29.91
CA ARG A 270 -11.85 12.18 -29.59
C ARG A 270 -10.64 11.67 -30.34
N ALA A 271 -10.55 11.94 -31.63
CA ALA A 271 -9.44 11.47 -32.45
C ALA A 271 -8.09 12.05 -32.00
N TYR A 272 -8.04 13.35 -31.71
CA TYR A 272 -6.83 13.99 -31.19
C TYR A 272 -6.47 13.50 -29.79
N THR A 273 -7.46 13.38 -28.90
CA THR A 273 -7.29 12.88 -27.53
C THR A 273 -6.71 11.47 -27.53
N ASP A 274 -7.28 10.56 -28.33
CA ASP A 274 -6.75 9.21 -28.55
C ASP A 274 -5.29 9.23 -29.03
N GLY A 275 -5.00 9.99 -30.09
CA GLY A 275 -3.64 10.13 -30.61
C GLY A 275 -2.65 10.62 -29.57
N PHE A 276 -2.97 11.73 -28.90
CA PHE A 276 -2.12 12.40 -27.93
C PHE A 276 -1.91 11.54 -26.69
N VAL A 277 -2.99 11.14 -26.02
CA VAL A 277 -2.94 10.34 -24.78
C VAL A 277 -2.23 9.01 -25.01
N SER A 278 -2.45 8.33 -26.15
CA SER A 278 -1.75 7.07 -26.46
C SER A 278 -0.22 7.17 -26.46
N ALA A 279 0.34 8.38 -26.67
CA ALA A 279 1.77 8.60 -26.62
C ALA A 279 2.28 8.97 -25.22
N VAL A 280 1.51 9.72 -24.43
CA VAL A 280 1.95 10.30 -23.14
C VAL A 280 1.36 9.66 -21.90
N ALA A 281 0.43 8.72 -22.03
CA ALA A 281 -0.33 8.13 -20.91
C ALA A 281 0.54 7.69 -19.73
N GLU A 282 1.69 7.05 -19.99
CA GLU A 282 2.62 6.55 -18.96
C GLU A 282 3.25 7.66 -18.09
N GLN A 283 3.33 8.90 -18.61
CA GLN A 283 4.05 10.02 -18.00
C GLN A 283 3.13 11.17 -17.58
N MET A 284 1.82 11.04 -17.86
CA MET A 284 0.80 12.02 -17.56
C MET A 284 0.32 11.87 -16.12
N THR A 285 0.22 12.99 -15.40
CA THR A 285 -0.35 13.02 -14.05
C THR A 285 -1.88 12.95 -14.08
N ALA A 286 -2.50 12.58 -12.95
CA ALA A 286 -3.96 12.54 -12.85
C ALA A 286 -4.60 13.92 -13.07
N LEU A 287 -3.97 15.00 -12.59
CA LEU A 287 -4.46 16.35 -12.77
C LEU A 287 -4.32 16.83 -14.22
N GLU A 288 -3.22 16.50 -14.91
CA GLU A 288 -3.09 16.75 -16.36
C GLU A 288 -4.21 16.03 -17.13
N ALA A 289 -4.47 14.75 -16.83
CA ALA A 289 -5.54 13.99 -17.47
C ALA A 289 -6.94 14.62 -17.23
N GLU A 290 -7.23 15.04 -16.00
CA GLU A 290 -8.50 15.71 -15.64
C GLU A 290 -8.68 17.02 -16.41
N LEU A 291 -7.60 17.77 -16.62
CA LEU A 291 -7.65 19.13 -17.15
C LEU A 291 -7.61 19.20 -18.69
N LEU A 292 -7.49 18.10 -19.42
CA LEU A 292 -7.47 18.10 -20.90
C LEU A 292 -8.70 18.81 -21.53
N PRO A 293 -9.96 18.52 -21.13
CA PRO A 293 -11.13 19.25 -21.65
C PRO A 293 -11.09 20.75 -21.32
N PHE A 294 -10.63 21.07 -20.11
CA PHE A 294 -10.53 22.45 -19.64
C PHE A 294 -9.45 23.22 -20.40
N ALA A 295 -8.33 22.58 -20.72
CA ALA A 295 -7.26 23.17 -21.49
C ALA A 295 -7.72 23.56 -22.90
N ALA A 296 -8.50 22.71 -23.57
CA ALA A 296 -9.13 23.05 -24.85
C ALA A 296 -10.01 24.31 -24.76
N LYS A 297 -10.84 24.39 -23.72
CA LYS A 297 -11.67 25.57 -23.44
C LYS A 297 -10.81 26.81 -23.18
N LEU A 298 -9.81 26.70 -22.31
CA LEU A 298 -8.97 27.83 -21.89
C LEU A 298 -8.16 28.41 -23.04
N MET A 299 -7.53 27.55 -23.86
CA MET A 299 -6.74 28.00 -25.01
C MET A 299 -7.62 28.70 -26.07
N THR A 300 -8.85 28.23 -26.25
CA THR A 300 -9.84 28.87 -27.12
C THR A 300 -10.27 30.24 -26.59
N LEU A 301 -10.52 30.34 -25.27
CA LEU A 301 -10.82 31.61 -24.61
C LEU A 301 -9.67 32.61 -24.71
N GLU A 302 -8.45 32.17 -24.43
CA GLU A 302 -7.27 33.03 -24.49
C GLU A 302 -7.05 33.60 -25.89
N CYS A 303 -7.11 32.76 -26.93
CA CYS A 303 -6.93 33.20 -28.30
C CYS A 303 -8.05 34.14 -28.76
N GLY A 304 -9.31 33.79 -28.48
CA GLY A 304 -10.46 34.64 -28.80
C GLY A 304 -10.39 36.02 -28.15
N MET A 305 -9.98 36.05 -26.89
CA MET A 305 -9.79 37.28 -26.13
C MET A 305 -8.65 38.15 -26.71
N ARG A 306 -7.56 37.53 -27.17
CA ARG A 306 -6.46 38.23 -27.84
C ARG A 306 -6.92 38.83 -29.18
N PHE A 307 -7.72 38.11 -29.97
CA PHE A 307 -8.31 38.68 -31.19
C PHE A 307 -9.21 39.87 -30.90
N LEU A 308 -10.07 39.77 -29.88
CA LEU A 308 -10.96 40.87 -29.53
C LEU A 308 -10.18 42.08 -29.00
N ALA A 309 -9.16 41.86 -28.16
CA ALA A 309 -8.28 42.94 -27.70
C ALA A 309 -7.63 43.66 -28.89
N ASP A 310 -7.05 42.92 -29.83
CA ASP A 310 -6.40 43.51 -31.01
C ASP A 310 -7.41 44.26 -31.91
N HIS A 311 -8.64 43.75 -32.05
CA HIS A 311 -9.71 44.47 -32.75
C HIS A 311 -10.02 45.82 -32.09
N LEU A 312 -10.03 45.89 -30.76
CA LEU A 312 -10.27 47.13 -30.01
C LEU A 312 -9.08 48.10 -30.07
N GLU A 313 -7.86 47.58 -30.20
CA GLU A 313 -6.62 48.36 -30.29
C GLU A 313 -6.33 48.86 -31.72
N GLY A 314 -7.01 48.31 -32.73
CA GLY A 314 -6.88 48.73 -34.12
C GLY A 314 -6.01 47.84 -34.99
N ASP A 315 -6.05 46.53 -34.73
CA ASP A 315 -5.48 45.47 -35.57
C ASP A 315 -3.96 45.62 -35.74
N THR A 316 -3.26 45.75 -34.60
CA THR A 316 -1.83 46.08 -34.52
C THR A 316 -0.95 44.85 -34.29
N TYR A 317 -1.52 43.77 -33.75
CA TYR A 317 -0.81 42.53 -33.43
C TYR A 317 -0.98 41.46 -34.51
N PHE A 318 -2.22 41.14 -34.89
CA PHE A 318 -2.51 40.13 -35.91
C PHE A 318 -2.68 40.76 -37.29
N ALA A 319 -2.13 40.11 -38.31
CA ALA A 319 -2.37 40.52 -39.69
C ALA A 319 -3.86 40.41 -40.05
N THR A 320 -4.42 41.49 -40.63
CA THR A 320 -5.82 41.56 -41.05
C THR A 320 -5.97 41.82 -42.54
N ALA A 321 -6.95 41.17 -43.17
CA ALA A 321 -7.30 41.39 -44.58
C ALA A 321 -8.43 42.44 -44.76
N TYR A 322 -9.21 42.69 -43.70
CA TYR A 322 -10.33 43.64 -43.68
C TYR A 322 -10.57 44.17 -42.25
N PRO A 323 -11.27 45.31 -42.05
CA PRO A 323 -11.33 46.00 -40.75
C PRO A 323 -11.94 45.20 -39.59
N GLU A 324 -12.87 44.29 -39.86
CA GLU A 324 -13.54 43.47 -38.85
C GLU A 324 -12.90 42.09 -38.67
N HIS A 325 -11.74 41.83 -39.28
CA HIS A 325 -11.19 40.48 -39.39
C HIS A 325 -10.92 39.83 -38.03
N ASN A 326 -10.34 40.55 -37.08
CA ASN A 326 -10.09 40.04 -35.74
C ASN A 326 -11.39 39.87 -34.92
N LEU A 327 -12.42 40.69 -35.16
CA LEU A 327 -13.75 40.45 -34.56
C LEU A 327 -14.38 39.16 -35.07
N VAL A 328 -14.27 38.89 -36.37
CA VAL A 328 -14.74 37.62 -36.95
C VAL A 328 -14.01 36.44 -36.30
N ARG A 329 -12.67 36.52 -36.16
CA ARG A 329 -11.89 35.50 -35.46
C ARG A 329 -12.33 35.32 -34.01
N ALA A 330 -12.52 36.40 -33.25
CA ALA A 330 -13.00 36.31 -31.87
C ALA A 330 -14.34 35.57 -31.77
N ARG A 331 -15.28 35.85 -32.69
CA ARG A 331 -16.60 35.20 -32.73
C ARG A 331 -16.55 33.70 -33.03
N THR A 332 -15.63 33.24 -33.87
CA THR A 332 -15.47 31.79 -34.08
C THR A 332 -15.00 31.11 -32.79
N GLN A 333 -14.07 31.72 -32.05
CA GLN A 333 -13.57 31.17 -30.79
C GLN A 333 -14.67 31.16 -29.71
N ILE A 334 -15.50 32.21 -29.64
CA ILE A 334 -16.68 32.26 -28.77
C ILE A 334 -17.61 31.09 -29.08
N ARG A 335 -17.97 30.90 -30.36
CA ARG A 335 -18.88 29.82 -30.77
C ARG A 335 -18.34 28.44 -30.41
N LEU A 336 -17.03 28.21 -30.59
CA LEU A 336 -16.40 26.95 -30.21
C LEU A 336 -16.48 26.70 -28.70
N VAL A 337 -16.23 27.71 -27.87
CA VAL A 337 -16.33 27.57 -26.40
C VAL A 337 -17.76 27.30 -25.96
N GLU A 338 -18.76 27.96 -26.55
CA GLU A 338 -20.18 27.66 -26.28
C GLU A 338 -20.49 26.19 -26.54
N GLU A 339 -20.07 25.66 -27.70
CA GLU A 339 -20.32 24.25 -28.03
C GLU A 339 -19.48 23.27 -27.20
N MET A 340 -18.27 23.65 -26.76
CA MET A 340 -17.50 22.88 -25.78
C MET A 340 -18.20 22.81 -24.42
N GLU A 341 -18.81 23.92 -23.97
CA GLU A 341 -19.59 23.98 -22.73
C GLU A 341 -20.89 23.16 -22.83
N GLU A 342 -21.57 23.21 -23.98
CA GLU A 342 -22.73 22.36 -24.26
C GLU A 342 -22.36 20.86 -24.28
N GLN A 343 -21.17 20.52 -24.77
CA GLN A 343 -20.66 19.14 -24.88
C GLN A 343 -19.71 18.76 -23.73
N TRP A 344 -19.74 19.48 -22.62
CA TRP A 344 -18.74 19.36 -21.55
C TRP A 344 -18.66 17.95 -20.94
N GLU A 345 -19.82 17.35 -20.64
CA GLU A 345 -19.88 15.98 -20.09
C GLU A 345 -19.33 14.94 -21.08
N GLU A 346 -19.54 15.16 -22.37
CA GLU A 346 -19.05 14.30 -23.44
C GLU A 346 -17.53 14.43 -23.61
N MET A 347 -16.98 15.64 -23.55
CA MET A 347 -15.52 15.85 -23.56
C MET A 347 -14.84 15.18 -22.36
N ILE A 348 -15.42 15.32 -21.16
CA ILE A 348 -14.93 14.63 -19.96
C ILE A 348 -14.99 13.12 -20.16
N ARG A 349 -16.11 12.59 -20.65
CA ARG A 349 -16.28 11.14 -20.85
C ARG A 349 -15.24 10.59 -21.83
N VAL A 350 -15.10 11.22 -23.01
CA VAL A 350 -14.12 10.82 -24.02
C VAL A 350 -12.70 10.83 -23.45
N THR A 351 -12.33 11.89 -22.74
CA THR A 351 -11.00 12.01 -22.14
C THR A 351 -10.76 10.91 -21.12
N ARG A 352 -11.72 10.69 -20.22
CA ARG A 352 -11.63 9.65 -19.20
C ARG A 352 -11.48 8.27 -19.83
N GLU A 353 -12.36 7.91 -20.77
CA GLU A 353 -12.34 6.61 -21.48
C GLU A 353 -10.99 6.37 -22.17
N THR A 354 -10.46 7.38 -22.85
CA THR A 354 -9.15 7.28 -23.53
C THR A 354 -7.99 7.16 -22.54
N VAL A 355 -7.97 7.96 -21.47
CA VAL A 355 -6.91 7.86 -20.44
C VAL A 355 -6.95 6.51 -19.76
N GLU A 356 -8.15 6.03 -19.42
CA GLU A 356 -8.41 4.70 -18.87
C GLU A 356 -7.91 3.58 -19.80
N GLU A 357 -8.19 3.67 -21.11
CA GLU A 357 -7.71 2.73 -22.13
C GLU A 357 -6.17 2.62 -22.12
N TYR A 358 -5.45 3.74 -22.14
CA TYR A 358 -3.99 3.74 -22.30
C TYR A 358 -3.18 3.70 -20.99
N GLN A 359 -3.79 3.99 -19.83
CA GLN A 359 -3.16 3.82 -18.51
C GLN A 359 -3.47 2.45 -17.86
N GLY A 360 -4.11 1.52 -18.58
CA GLY A 360 -4.34 0.15 -18.12
C GLY A 360 -5.58 -0.04 -17.24
N ARG A 361 -6.60 0.83 -17.35
CA ARG A 361 -7.89 0.75 -16.65
C ARG A 361 -9.04 0.59 -17.66
N ARG A 362 -9.08 -0.52 -18.39
CA ARG A 362 -10.10 -0.75 -19.43
C ARG A 362 -11.52 -0.80 -18.84
N ALA A 363 -12.46 -0.01 -19.36
CA ALA A 363 -13.89 -0.32 -19.27
C ALA A 363 -14.21 -1.46 -20.26
N PRO A 364 -14.98 -2.51 -19.89
CA PRO A 364 -15.26 -3.60 -20.81
C PRO A 364 -16.32 -3.24 -21.85
N GLU A 365 -16.16 -3.78 -23.05
CA GLU A 365 -17.24 -3.87 -24.04
C GLU A 365 -18.36 -4.79 -23.54
N ASP A 366 -19.61 -4.49 -23.94
CA ASP A 366 -20.80 -5.26 -23.60
C ASP A 366 -20.60 -6.76 -23.82
N GLY A 367 -20.57 -7.52 -22.71
CA GLY A 367 -20.46 -8.97 -22.69
C GLY A 367 -19.10 -9.54 -22.26
N GLN A 368 -18.11 -8.71 -21.93
CA GLN A 368 -16.90 -9.12 -21.22
C GLN A 368 -16.98 -8.79 -19.73
N GLU A 369 -16.51 -9.70 -18.87
CA GLU A 369 -16.52 -9.54 -17.41
C GLU A 369 -15.88 -8.19 -17.04
N ASP A 370 -16.59 -7.42 -16.22
CA ASP A 370 -16.18 -6.13 -15.67
C ASP A 370 -15.52 -6.37 -14.31
N PRO A 371 -14.18 -6.47 -14.24
CA PRO A 371 -13.52 -6.88 -13.01
C PRO A 371 -13.73 -5.85 -11.89
N ILE A 372 -13.92 -4.57 -12.23
CA ILE A 372 -14.19 -3.55 -11.22
C ILE A 372 -15.62 -3.63 -10.69
N ARG A 373 -16.59 -4.06 -11.52
CA ARG A 373 -17.95 -4.34 -11.05
C ARG A 373 -17.99 -5.52 -10.09
N ASP A 374 -17.22 -6.57 -10.35
CA ASP A 374 -17.10 -7.69 -9.42
C ASP A 374 -16.47 -7.25 -8.09
N PHE A 375 -15.48 -6.35 -8.16
CA PHE A 375 -14.93 -5.72 -6.97
C PHE A 375 -15.98 -4.90 -6.19
N TYR A 376 -16.79 -4.07 -6.87
CA TYR A 376 -17.90 -3.36 -6.24
C TYR A 376 -18.93 -4.31 -5.59
N ALA A 377 -19.23 -5.44 -6.25
CA ALA A 377 -20.14 -6.44 -5.72
C ALA A 377 -19.62 -7.08 -4.43
N VAL A 378 -18.32 -7.39 -4.37
CA VAL A 378 -17.70 -7.93 -3.16
C VAL A 378 -17.62 -6.89 -2.05
N VAL A 379 -17.35 -5.61 -2.37
CA VAL A 379 -17.40 -4.52 -1.37
C VAL A 379 -18.82 -4.36 -0.79
N ASP A 380 -19.87 -4.42 -1.62
CA ASP A 380 -21.25 -4.37 -1.12
C ASP A 380 -21.58 -5.55 -0.20
N ARG A 381 -21.10 -6.75 -0.54
CA ARG A 381 -21.21 -7.92 0.34
C ARG A 381 -20.44 -7.76 1.65
N LEU A 382 -19.25 -7.16 1.64
CA LEU A 382 -18.46 -6.87 2.84
C LEU A 382 -19.17 -5.88 3.78
N VAL A 383 -19.77 -4.83 3.22
CA VAL A 383 -20.57 -3.88 4.01
C VAL A 383 -21.81 -4.56 4.60
N SER A 384 -22.52 -5.36 3.79
CA SER A 384 -23.65 -6.18 4.26
C SER A 384 -23.23 -7.19 5.34
N TYR A 385 -22.07 -7.84 5.19
CA TYR A 385 -21.52 -8.76 6.17
C TYR A 385 -21.24 -8.04 7.50
N ALA A 386 -20.66 -6.85 7.44
CA ALA A 386 -20.33 -6.04 8.61
C ALA A 386 -21.59 -5.63 9.40
N ARG A 387 -22.72 -5.37 8.70
CA ARG A 387 -24.02 -5.08 9.35
C ARG A 387 -24.53 -6.24 10.18
N ILE A 388 -24.32 -7.47 9.70
CA ILE A 388 -24.83 -8.69 10.34
C ILE A 388 -23.89 -9.14 11.47
N ASN A 389 -22.58 -9.15 11.21
CA ASN A 389 -21.61 -9.84 12.07
C ASN A 389 -20.71 -8.89 12.89
N LEU A 390 -20.59 -7.61 12.50
CA LEU A 390 -19.64 -6.67 13.11
C LEU A 390 -20.29 -5.45 13.77
N LEU A 391 -21.62 -5.45 13.90
CA LEU A 391 -22.40 -4.36 14.49
C LEU A 391 -22.19 -3.00 13.80
N LEU A 392 -21.81 -3.00 12.52
CA LEU A 392 -21.81 -1.77 11.72
C LEU A 392 -23.22 -1.16 11.77
N ASP A 393 -23.38 0.16 11.90
CA ASP A 393 -24.68 0.84 11.85
C ASP A 393 -25.10 1.13 10.39
N GLU A 394 -26.39 1.08 10.06
CA GLU A 394 -26.89 1.32 8.69
C GLU A 394 -26.55 2.72 8.20
N ARG A 395 -26.54 3.68 9.13
CA ARG A 395 -26.24 5.07 8.84
C ARG A 395 -24.80 5.25 8.34
N ASP A 396 -23.92 4.30 8.66
CA ASP A 396 -22.50 4.33 8.33
C ASP A 396 -22.14 3.45 7.11
N GLU A 397 -23.08 2.73 6.49
CA GLU A 397 -22.82 1.86 5.33
C GLU A 397 -22.18 2.62 4.17
N ILE A 398 -22.71 3.80 3.85
CA ILE A 398 -22.16 4.67 2.79
C ILE A 398 -20.76 5.14 3.17
N TYR A 399 -20.54 5.51 4.44
CA TYR A 399 -19.24 5.97 4.92
C TYR A 399 -18.20 4.85 4.83
N VAL A 400 -18.48 3.66 5.35
CA VAL A 400 -17.59 2.49 5.31
C VAL A 400 -17.25 2.12 3.87
N ARG A 401 -18.25 2.06 2.98
CA ARG A 401 -18.03 1.79 1.55
C ARG A 401 -17.06 2.80 0.93
N ASN A 402 -17.29 4.10 1.16
CA ASN A 402 -16.42 5.16 0.64
C ASN A 402 -15.00 5.09 1.22
N ARG A 403 -14.83 4.66 2.47
CA ARG A 403 -13.52 4.43 3.07
C ARG A 403 -12.78 3.27 2.42
N ILE A 404 -13.47 2.21 2.00
CA ILE A 404 -12.89 1.11 1.22
C ILE A 404 -12.47 1.60 -0.17
N PHE A 405 -13.34 2.33 -0.87
CA PHE A 405 -13.02 2.89 -2.20
C PHE A 405 -11.84 3.85 -2.18
N ALA A 406 -11.73 4.65 -1.13
CA ALA A 406 -10.60 5.56 -0.93
C ALA A 406 -9.24 4.83 -0.81
N LEU A 407 -9.21 3.55 -0.40
CA LEU A 407 -7.96 2.77 -0.36
C LEU A 407 -7.35 2.58 -1.75
N PHE A 408 -8.18 2.52 -2.78
CA PHE A 408 -7.79 2.18 -4.15
C PHE A 408 -7.97 3.36 -5.12
N GLY A 409 -8.28 4.55 -4.60
CA GLY A 409 -8.50 5.75 -5.43
C GLY A 409 -9.72 5.65 -6.35
N LEU A 410 -10.71 4.84 -6.00
CA LEU A 410 -11.92 4.65 -6.81
C LEU A 410 -12.83 5.87 -6.69
N ASN A 411 -13.15 6.48 -7.83
CA ASN A 411 -13.94 7.69 -7.97
C ASN A 411 -15.31 7.45 -8.64
N SER A 412 -15.62 6.18 -8.94
CA SER A 412 -16.90 5.72 -9.44
C SER A 412 -17.40 4.55 -8.61
N TYR A 413 -18.71 4.32 -8.64
CA TYR A 413 -19.34 3.17 -8.00
C TYR A 413 -20.68 2.93 -8.68
N ALA A 414 -20.88 1.70 -9.16
CA ALA A 414 -22.16 1.23 -9.65
C ALA A 414 -22.77 0.30 -8.58
N PRO A 415 -23.85 0.70 -7.89
CA PRO A 415 -24.49 -0.15 -6.89
C PRO A 415 -24.91 -1.49 -7.47
N THR A 416 -24.45 -2.57 -6.87
CA THR A 416 -24.78 -3.93 -7.35
C THR A 416 -25.97 -4.51 -6.62
N GLY A 417 -26.24 -4.03 -5.39
CA GLY A 417 -27.26 -4.58 -4.50
C GLY A 417 -26.92 -5.96 -3.94
N SER A 418 -25.66 -6.39 -4.05
CA SER A 418 -25.19 -7.68 -3.56
C SER A 418 -25.20 -7.70 -2.02
N LEU A 419 -25.79 -8.73 -1.43
CA LEU A 419 -25.84 -8.94 0.01
C LEU A 419 -25.09 -10.21 0.38
N SER A 420 -24.44 -10.21 1.55
CA SER A 420 -23.80 -11.41 2.08
C SER A 420 -24.77 -12.19 2.97
N GLN A 421 -24.68 -13.51 2.91
CA GLN A 421 -25.29 -14.45 3.89
C GLN A 421 -24.21 -15.18 4.68
N ASP A 422 -22.96 -14.77 4.52
CA ASP A 422 -21.80 -15.44 5.07
C ASP A 422 -21.73 -15.20 6.58
N THR A 423 -21.39 -16.24 7.34
CA THR A 423 -21.23 -16.17 8.80
C THR A 423 -19.76 -16.02 9.21
N ALA A 424 -18.82 -16.22 8.29
CA ALA A 424 -17.39 -16.06 8.48
C ALA A 424 -16.79 -15.23 7.32
N PRO A 425 -15.68 -14.50 7.55
CA PRO A 425 -15.14 -13.59 6.54
C PRO A 425 -14.24 -14.30 5.51
N ASP A 426 -13.79 -15.53 5.75
CA ASP A 426 -12.72 -16.18 4.97
C ASP A 426 -13.03 -16.27 3.47
N GLU A 427 -14.18 -16.83 3.09
CA GLU A 427 -14.58 -16.95 1.66
C GLU A 427 -14.77 -15.58 1.01
N LEU A 428 -15.34 -14.63 1.75
CA LEU A 428 -15.59 -13.27 1.27
C LEU A 428 -14.28 -12.48 1.07
N LEU A 429 -13.27 -12.72 1.91
CA LEU A 429 -11.94 -12.13 1.76
C LEU A 429 -11.14 -12.77 0.62
N ASP A 430 -11.30 -14.08 0.40
CA ASP A 430 -10.72 -14.75 -0.78
C ASP A 430 -11.33 -14.22 -2.08
N GLU A 431 -12.64 -13.98 -2.12
CA GLU A 431 -13.32 -13.32 -3.24
C GLU A 431 -12.87 -11.87 -3.41
N PHE A 432 -12.72 -11.12 -2.32
CA PHE A 432 -12.23 -9.74 -2.33
C PHE A 432 -10.81 -9.66 -2.91
N ALA A 433 -9.92 -10.54 -2.46
CA ALA A 433 -8.57 -10.63 -2.98
C ALA A 433 -8.58 -10.95 -4.49
N LYS A 434 -9.35 -11.95 -4.92
CA LYS A 434 -9.46 -12.32 -6.34
C LYS A 434 -10.02 -11.18 -7.19
N ALA A 435 -11.08 -10.52 -6.74
CA ALA A 435 -11.68 -9.41 -7.45
C ALA A 435 -10.72 -8.21 -7.54
N GLY A 436 -10.01 -7.89 -6.45
CA GLY A 436 -9.02 -6.82 -6.44
C GLY A 436 -7.83 -7.08 -7.36
N LEU A 437 -7.34 -8.33 -7.40
CA LEU A 437 -6.30 -8.77 -8.34
C LEU A 437 -6.78 -8.70 -9.80
N ALA A 438 -7.98 -9.20 -10.07
CA ALA A 438 -8.57 -9.17 -11.40
C ALA A 438 -8.81 -7.73 -11.90
N ALA A 439 -9.14 -6.81 -10.98
CA ALA A 439 -9.32 -5.39 -11.25
C ALA A 439 -8.01 -4.59 -11.27
N GLY A 440 -6.85 -5.22 -10.99
CA GLY A 440 -5.55 -4.54 -10.97
C GLY A 440 -5.41 -3.49 -9.86
N LEU A 441 -6.14 -3.64 -8.75
CA LEU A 441 -6.14 -2.67 -7.64
C LEU A 441 -4.95 -2.86 -6.69
N PHE A 442 -4.38 -4.06 -6.66
CA PHE A 442 -3.19 -4.43 -5.88
C PHE A 442 -2.62 -5.77 -6.39
N ASP A 443 -1.36 -6.05 -6.05
CA ASP A 443 -0.69 -7.30 -6.43
C ASP A 443 -0.94 -8.44 -5.42
N GLU A 444 -0.64 -9.68 -5.81
CA GLU A 444 -0.86 -10.87 -4.96
C GLU A 444 -0.14 -10.77 -3.61
N SER A 445 1.04 -10.14 -3.59
CA SER A 445 1.81 -9.91 -2.37
C SER A 445 1.15 -8.93 -1.38
N GLU A 446 0.23 -8.09 -1.85
CA GLU A 446 -0.45 -7.07 -1.05
C GLU A 446 -1.86 -7.50 -0.63
N ALA A 447 -2.39 -8.59 -1.19
CA ALA A 447 -3.76 -9.04 -0.96
C ALA A 447 -4.08 -9.20 0.55
N ALA A 448 -3.17 -9.82 1.31
CA ALA A 448 -3.35 -9.98 2.76
C ALA A 448 -3.42 -8.65 3.52
N HIS A 449 -2.61 -7.66 3.11
CA HIS A 449 -2.59 -6.31 3.68
C HIS A 449 -3.94 -5.61 3.45
N TYR A 450 -4.46 -5.66 2.23
CA TYR A 450 -5.73 -5.02 1.90
C TYR A 450 -6.94 -5.73 2.53
N CYS A 451 -6.92 -7.06 2.64
CA CYS A 451 -7.93 -7.81 3.38
C CYS A 451 -7.99 -7.38 4.86
N ASP A 452 -6.83 -7.23 5.54
CA ASP A 452 -6.80 -6.73 6.93
C ASP A 452 -7.31 -5.28 7.02
N ARG A 453 -6.91 -4.41 6.08
CA ARG A 453 -7.39 -3.02 6.03
C ARG A 453 -8.88 -2.89 5.89
N VAL A 454 -9.47 -3.59 4.93
CA VAL A 454 -10.90 -3.51 4.65
C VAL A 454 -11.70 -4.05 5.83
N MET A 455 -11.28 -5.16 6.43
CA MET A 455 -11.93 -5.67 7.64
C MET A 455 -11.76 -4.72 8.84
N GLY A 456 -10.64 -4.02 8.94
CA GLY A 456 -10.44 -2.98 9.95
C GLY A 456 -11.38 -1.79 9.78
N ILE A 457 -11.71 -1.41 8.54
CA ILE A 457 -12.71 -0.36 8.22
C ILE A 457 -14.12 -0.86 8.54
N CYS A 458 -14.43 -2.13 8.24
CA CYS A 458 -15.72 -2.76 8.54
C CYS A 458 -15.95 -3.02 10.04
N SER A 459 -14.88 -3.06 10.83
CA SER A 459 -14.94 -3.26 12.27
C SER A 459 -15.35 -1.98 13.00
N LEU A 460 -16.03 -2.12 14.14
CA LEU A 460 -16.30 -1.03 15.07
C LEU A 460 -14.99 -0.31 15.43
N ALA A 461 -15.06 1.01 15.59
CA ALA A 461 -13.97 1.73 16.25
C ALA A 461 -13.74 1.18 17.67
N PRO A 462 -12.51 1.26 18.22
CA PRO A 462 -12.20 0.72 19.55
C PRO A 462 -13.17 1.15 20.65
N SER A 463 -13.61 2.42 20.64
CA SER A 463 -14.61 2.92 21.60
C SER A 463 -15.96 2.19 21.50
N GLY A 464 -16.49 2.04 20.28
CA GLY A 464 -17.78 1.36 20.08
C GLY A 464 -17.73 -0.12 20.44
N LEU A 465 -16.60 -0.78 20.17
CA LEU A 465 -16.37 -2.16 20.60
C LEU A 465 -16.29 -2.28 22.12
N GLN A 466 -15.59 -1.36 22.79
CA GLN A 466 -15.48 -1.34 24.25
C GLN A 466 -16.83 -1.04 24.92
N ASP A 467 -17.65 -0.14 24.35
CA ASP A 467 -19.00 0.13 24.85
C ASP A 467 -19.93 -1.09 24.69
N ALA A 468 -19.83 -1.82 23.57
CA ALA A 468 -20.56 -3.07 23.37
C ALA A 468 -20.11 -4.15 24.37
N TYR A 469 -18.80 -4.34 24.52
CA TYR A 469 -18.24 -5.27 25.49
C TYR A 469 -18.67 -4.96 26.93
N ALA A 470 -18.57 -3.69 27.34
CA ALA A 470 -18.93 -3.25 28.69
C ALA A 470 -20.40 -3.51 29.02
N ARG A 471 -21.31 -3.29 28.06
CA ARG A 471 -22.74 -3.65 28.23
C ARG A 471 -22.94 -5.14 28.44
N ILE A 472 -22.29 -5.99 27.64
CA ILE A 472 -22.42 -7.45 27.77
C ILE A 472 -21.82 -7.91 29.10
N LEU A 473 -20.69 -7.32 29.51
CA LEU A 473 -20.07 -7.60 30.80
C LEU A 473 -21.00 -7.26 31.97
N GLU A 474 -21.74 -6.14 31.90
CA GLU A 474 -22.72 -5.73 32.90
C GLU A 474 -23.98 -6.62 32.90
N GLU A 475 -24.48 -6.99 31.72
CA GLU A 475 -25.76 -7.70 31.56
C GLU A 475 -25.63 -9.23 31.72
N ALA A 476 -24.55 -9.83 31.22
CA ALA A 476 -24.36 -11.28 31.14
C ALA A 476 -23.13 -11.80 31.91
N GLY A 477 -22.20 -10.91 32.27
CA GLY A 477 -20.99 -11.27 33.02
C GLY A 477 -19.78 -11.59 32.14
N GLY A 478 -18.64 -11.86 32.79
CA GLY A 478 -17.34 -11.90 32.11
C GLY A 478 -17.17 -13.04 31.11
N THR A 479 -17.69 -14.23 31.40
CA THR A 479 -17.59 -15.37 30.48
C THR A 479 -18.28 -15.08 29.14
N ASP A 480 -19.52 -14.57 29.18
CA ASP A 480 -20.27 -14.22 27.96
C ASP A 480 -19.64 -13.03 27.23
N ALA A 481 -19.14 -12.02 27.96
CA ALA A 481 -18.45 -10.89 27.36
C ALA A 481 -17.17 -11.30 26.60
N MET A 482 -16.38 -12.21 27.17
CA MET A 482 -15.17 -12.72 26.53
C MET A 482 -15.50 -13.61 25.32
N SER A 483 -16.52 -14.46 25.42
CA SER A 483 -16.97 -15.27 24.29
C SER A 483 -17.50 -14.41 23.14
N TRP A 484 -18.28 -13.37 23.45
CA TRP A 484 -18.72 -12.38 22.46
C TRP A 484 -17.52 -11.69 21.78
N LEU A 485 -16.54 -11.22 22.56
CA LEU A 485 -15.34 -10.58 22.00
C LEU A 485 -14.53 -11.54 21.12
N TYR A 486 -14.46 -12.81 21.50
CA TYR A 486 -13.78 -13.84 20.71
C TYR A 486 -14.51 -14.05 19.38
N HIS A 487 -15.83 -14.22 19.41
CA HIS A 487 -16.64 -14.36 18.19
C HIS A 487 -16.55 -13.12 17.30
N TYR A 488 -16.55 -11.92 17.88
CA TYR A 488 -16.32 -10.68 17.15
C TYR A 488 -14.94 -10.68 16.47
N SER A 489 -13.90 -11.10 17.19
CA SER A 489 -12.53 -11.19 16.68
C SER A 489 -12.36 -12.25 15.60
N VAL A 490 -13.19 -13.30 15.59
CA VAL A 490 -13.26 -14.27 14.48
C VAL A 490 -13.97 -13.64 13.29
N ALA A 491 -15.14 -13.02 13.51
CA ALA A 491 -15.95 -12.40 12.47
C ALA A 491 -15.21 -11.26 11.75
N ASN A 492 -14.37 -10.50 12.46
CA ASN A 492 -13.61 -9.42 11.85
C ASN A 492 -12.31 -9.90 11.19
N GLY A 493 -12.04 -11.20 11.21
CA GLY A 493 -10.87 -11.81 10.60
C GLY A 493 -9.57 -11.67 11.39
N TYR A 494 -9.58 -11.12 12.61
CA TYR A 494 -8.39 -11.03 13.45
C TYR A 494 -7.93 -12.41 13.95
N VAL A 495 -8.84 -13.19 14.51
CA VAL A 495 -8.61 -14.58 14.93
C VAL A 495 -8.86 -15.50 13.73
N LYS A 496 -7.80 -16.16 13.25
CA LYS A 496 -7.82 -17.00 12.05
C LYS A 496 -8.36 -18.40 12.36
N ARG A 497 -9.63 -18.49 12.77
CA ARG A 497 -10.24 -19.73 13.26
C ARG A 497 -10.17 -20.88 12.25
N ALA A 498 -10.42 -20.62 10.96
CA ALA A 498 -10.35 -21.64 9.92
C ALA A 498 -8.96 -22.29 9.80
N LEU A 499 -7.88 -21.52 10.01
CA LEU A 499 -6.52 -22.07 10.05
C LEU A 499 -6.30 -22.94 11.29
N LEU A 500 -6.84 -22.53 12.44
CA LEU A 500 -6.75 -23.29 13.68
C LEU A 500 -7.48 -24.62 13.59
N ASP A 501 -8.66 -24.64 12.99
CA ASP A 501 -9.47 -25.86 12.83
C ASP A 501 -8.82 -26.88 11.88
N ARG A 502 -7.87 -26.45 11.03
CA ARG A 502 -7.09 -27.32 10.15
C ARG A 502 -5.86 -27.95 10.82
N ASN A 503 -5.43 -27.43 11.97
CA ASN A 503 -4.27 -27.96 12.67
C ASN A 503 -4.54 -29.39 13.14
N PRO A 504 -3.66 -30.37 12.83
CA PRO A 504 -3.73 -31.67 13.47
C PRO A 504 -3.72 -31.49 15.00
N ARG A 505 -4.68 -32.10 15.68
CA ARG A 505 -4.81 -32.08 17.15
C ARG A 505 -5.26 -33.45 17.64
N PHE A 506 -4.62 -33.97 18.68
CA PHE A 506 -4.99 -35.24 19.29
C PHE A 506 -4.52 -35.33 20.74
N GLU A 507 -5.23 -36.14 21.53
CA GLU A 507 -4.81 -36.53 22.88
C GLU A 507 -3.89 -37.75 22.80
N THR A 508 -2.92 -37.83 23.70
CA THR A 508 -1.94 -38.93 23.76
C THR A 508 -2.23 -39.85 24.95
N PRO A 509 -1.72 -41.11 24.96
CA PRO A 509 -1.87 -42.02 26.09
C PRO A 509 -1.34 -41.46 27.42
N GLU A 510 -0.35 -40.58 27.37
CA GLU A 510 0.25 -39.89 28.51
C GLU A 510 -0.65 -38.78 29.09
N GLY A 511 -1.81 -38.52 28.47
CA GLY A 511 -2.73 -37.45 28.86
C GLY A 511 -2.31 -36.06 28.38
N LEU A 512 -1.37 -35.99 27.43
CA LEU A 512 -0.98 -34.74 26.77
C LEU A 512 -1.91 -34.45 25.60
N ILE A 513 -1.99 -33.17 25.22
CA ILE A 513 -2.62 -32.75 23.97
C ILE A 513 -1.51 -32.29 23.04
N VAL A 514 -1.45 -32.84 21.84
CA VAL A 514 -0.48 -32.42 20.83
C VAL A 514 -1.24 -31.77 19.68
N THR A 515 -0.77 -30.60 19.26
CA THR A 515 -1.23 -29.93 18.05
C THR A 515 -0.06 -29.52 17.16
N ILE A 516 -0.20 -29.69 15.84
CA ILE A 516 0.79 -29.24 14.86
C ILE A 516 0.26 -27.95 14.23
N ASN A 517 0.88 -26.81 14.53
CA ASN A 517 0.42 -25.52 14.06
C ASN A 517 0.94 -25.24 12.65
N LEU A 518 0.03 -25.24 11.68
CA LEU A 518 0.32 -25.04 10.26
C LEU A 518 0.62 -23.58 9.90
N ALA A 519 0.17 -22.63 10.72
CA ALA A 519 0.30 -21.20 10.48
C ALA A 519 1.46 -20.55 11.24
N LYS A 520 2.06 -21.25 12.21
CA LYS A 520 3.17 -20.71 13.02
C LYS A 520 4.50 -20.82 12.27
N PRO A 521 5.22 -19.71 12.03
CA PRO A 521 6.61 -19.78 11.56
C PRO A 521 7.52 -20.38 12.65
N GLU A 522 8.40 -21.30 12.26
CA GLU A 522 9.33 -21.99 13.17
C GLU A 522 10.62 -21.18 13.36
N PHE A 523 11.05 -20.97 14.60
CA PHE A 523 12.30 -20.28 14.92
C PHE A 523 13.32 -21.26 15.49
N LYS A 524 14.34 -21.62 14.70
CA LYS A 524 15.44 -22.51 15.13
C LYS A 524 16.46 -21.85 16.08
N ASP A 525 16.40 -20.52 16.24
CA ASP A 525 17.36 -19.74 17.04
C ASP A 525 16.62 -18.81 18.03
N ALA A 526 16.89 -18.99 19.32
CA ALA A 526 16.30 -18.19 20.40
C ALA A 526 16.62 -16.68 20.28
N LYS A 527 17.77 -16.30 19.70
CA LYS A 527 18.10 -14.89 19.43
C LYS A 527 17.24 -14.31 18.32
N LYS A 528 16.91 -15.09 17.30
CA LYS A 528 15.98 -14.66 16.23
C LYS A 528 14.54 -14.52 16.75
N ALA A 529 14.11 -15.39 17.65
CA ALA A 529 12.82 -15.26 18.31
C ALA A 529 12.73 -13.97 19.16
N ALA A 530 13.78 -13.64 19.92
CA ALA A 530 13.86 -12.39 20.67
C ALA A 530 13.90 -11.16 19.75
N ALA A 531 14.64 -11.22 18.64
CA ALA A 531 14.71 -10.15 17.64
C ALA A 531 13.37 -9.92 16.92
N GLY A 532 12.58 -10.97 16.68
CA GLY A 532 11.25 -10.87 16.07
C GLY A 532 10.22 -10.14 16.93
N ASN A 533 10.48 -10.00 18.23
CA ASN A 533 9.64 -9.24 19.17
C ASN A 533 10.06 -7.77 19.31
N ALA A 534 11.31 -7.46 18.94
CA ALA A 534 11.82 -6.10 18.85
C ALA A 534 11.44 -5.50 17.49
N VAL A 535 11.26 -4.18 17.45
CA VAL A 535 10.77 -3.49 16.26
C VAL A 535 11.77 -2.42 15.83
N SER A 536 12.01 -2.34 14.53
CA SER A 536 12.73 -1.25 13.90
C SER A 536 11.89 0.04 13.91
N GLY A 537 12.47 1.17 14.32
CA GLY A 537 11.81 2.49 14.25
C GLY A 537 11.12 2.95 15.54
N GLY A 538 11.05 2.12 16.58
CA GLY A 538 10.64 2.54 17.94
C GLY A 538 9.14 2.70 18.21
N TYR A 539 8.27 2.51 17.21
CA TYR A 539 6.81 2.55 17.36
C TYR A 539 6.07 1.55 16.45
N PRO A 540 5.05 0.81 16.94
CA PRO A 540 4.83 0.46 18.35
C PRO A 540 6.09 -0.15 18.97
N LYS A 541 6.31 0.05 20.28
CA LYS A 541 7.58 -0.36 20.94
C LYS A 541 7.86 -1.87 20.92
N CYS A 542 6.81 -2.72 20.84
CA CYS A 542 6.93 -4.17 20.59
C CYS A 542 5.72 -4.69 19.79
N THR A 543 5.67 -6.00 19.57
CA THR A 543 4.60 -6.70 18.83
C THR A 543 3.27 -6.82 19.56
N ILE A 544 3.26 -6.61 20.89
CA ILE A 544 2.07 -6.75 21.75
C ILE A 544 1.64 -5.45 22.44
N CYS A 545 2.31 -4.33 22.16
CA CYS A 545 1.91 -3.02 22.68
C CYS A 545 0.50 -2.64 22.24
N ARG A 546 -0.23 -1.91 23.09
CA ARG A 546 -1.55 -1.34 22.80
C ARG A 546 -1.58 -0.54 21.51
N ASP A 547 -0.50 0.20 21.23
CA ASP A 547 -0.31 1.00 20.01
C ASP A 547 -0.39 0.22 18.70
N ASN A 548 -0.39 -1.13 18.74
CA ASN A 548 -0.66 -1.95 17.56
C ASN A 548 -2.14 -1.93 17.14
N GLU A 549 -3.09 -1.53 18.01
CA GLU A 549 -4.51 -1.47 17.68
C GLU A 549 -4.77 -0.50 16.51
N GLY A 550 -5.14 -1.04 15.34
CA GLY A 550 -5.36 -0.24 14.14
C GLY A 550 -4.08 0.15 13.39
N PHE A 551 -2.90 -0.36 13.77
CA PHE A 551 -1.63 0.10 13.20
C PHE A 551 -1.34 -0.49 11.81
N ALA A 552 -1.20 0.41 10.83
CA ALA A 552 -1.06 0.05 9.43
C ALA A 552 0.25 -0.65 9.07
N GLY A 553 1.36 -0.24 9.68
CA GLY A 553 2.69 -0.71 9.31
C GLY A 553 2.98 -2.18 9.65
N ARG A 554 2.01 -2.93 10.18
CA ARG A 554 2.14 -4.35 10.57
C ARG A 554 0.89 -5.20 10.38
N ASP A 555 -0.05 -4.76 9.56
CA ASP A 555 -1.30 -5.50 9.30
C ASP A 555 -2.06 -5.81 10.61
N LYS A 556 -2.29 -4.75 11.39
CA LYS A 556 -2.99 -4.79 12.68
C LYS A 556 -4.28 -3.98 12.68
N PHE A 557 -4.88 -3.74 11.51
CA PHE A 557 -6.11 -2.95 11.38
C PHE A 557 -7.32 -3.62 12.05
N THR A 558 -7.35 -4.95 12.08
CA THR A 558 -8.42 -5.75 12.70
C THR A 558 -8.25 -5.99 14.20
N VAL A 559 -7.09 -5.65 14.78
CA VAL A 559 -6.85 -5.82 16.22
C VAL A 559 -7.88 -5.02 17.01
N ARG A 560 -8.51 -5.65 18.00
CA ARG A 560 -9.44 -5.02 18.93
C ARG A 560 -9.14 -5.50 20.34
N THR A 561 -9.04 -4.54 21.26
CA THR A 561 -8.66 -4.77 22.64
C THR A 561 -9.71 -4.20 23.59
N VAL A 562 -9.84 -4.83 24.76
CA VAL A 562 -10.72 -4.37 25.82
C VAL A 562 -9.92 -4.13 27.10
N PRO A 563 -10.22 -3.06 27.86
CA PRO A 563 -9.54 -2.81 29.12
C PRO A 563 -9.85 -3.92 30.12
N VAL A 564 -8.85 -4.33 30.87
CA VAL A 564 -8.98 -5.26 32.00
C VAL A 564 -8.33 -4.63 33.21
N LYS A 565 -9.03 -4.68 34.35
CA LYS A 565 -8.52 -4.17 35.61
C LYS A 565 -7.93 -5.31 36.44
N VAL A 566 -6.60 -5.33 36.56
CA VAL A 566 -5.86 -6.25 37.44
C VAL A 566 -4.87 -5.45 38.29
N GLY A 567 -4.95 -5.59 39.61
CA GLY A 567 -4.25 -4.72 40.55
C GLY A 567 -4.60 -3.24 40.38
N ASP A 568 -3.60 -2.38 40.62
CA ASP A 568 -3.72 -0.92 40.54
C ASP A 568 -3.28 -0.34 39.18
N GLN A 569 -2.89 -1.18 38.22
CA GLN A 569 -2.40 -0.78 36.90
C GLN A 569 -3.46 -1.00 35.81
N GLU A 570 -3.35 -0.24 34.71
CA GLU A 570 -4.22 -0.43 33.54
C GLU A 570 -3.67 -1.52 32.62
N TRP A 571 -4.49 -2.54 32.36
CA TRP A 571 -4.18 -3.63 31.44
C TRP A 571 -5.24 -3.70 30.33
N PHE A 572 -4.94 -4.44 29.28
CA PHE A 572 -5.90 -4.75 28.22
C PHE A 572 -5.81 -6.21 27.80
N TRP A 573 -6.94 -6.77 27.38
CA TRP A 573 -7.02 -8.10 26.80
C TRP A 573 -6.98 -8.03 25.27
N GLN A 574 -6.22 -8.96 24.69
CA GLN A 574 -6.13 -9.18 23.26
C GLN A 574 -6.12 -10.68 22.98
N PHE A 575 -7.01 -11.16 22.11
CA PHE A 575 -6.94 -12.55 21.64
C PHE A 575 -5.72 -12.80 20.76
N SER A 576 -5.24 -14.03 20.72
CA SER A 576 -4.15 -14.43 19.83
C SER A 576 -4.70 -14.69 18.41
N PRO A 577 -4.12 -14.11 17.35
CA PRO A 577 -4.63 -14.30 15.98
C PRO A 577 -4.49 -15.75 15.51
N TYR A 578 -3.46 -16.44 16.01
CA TYR A 578 -3.19 -17.87 15.79
C TYR A 578 -3.22 -18.64 17.12
N GLY A 579 -4.34 -18.52 17.86
CA GLY A 579 -4.54 -19.16 19.16
C GLY A 579 -4.21 -20.65 19.19
N TYR A 580 -3.74 -21.18 20.33
CA TYR A 580 -3.34 -22.60 20.44
C TYR A 580 -4.46 -23.51 20.96
N PHE A 581 -5.46 -22.90 21.57
CA PHE A 581 -6.59 -23.52 22.25
C PHE A 581 -7.77 -22.55 22.24
N ASN A 582 -8.93 -23.01 22.71
CA ASN A 582 -10.15 -22.21 22.69
C ASN A 582 -9.97 -20.88 23.44
N GLU A 583 -10.31 -19.78 22.78
CA GLU A 583 -10.28 -18.43 23.36
C GLU A 583 -8.90 -18.02 23.93
N HIS A 584 -7.82 -18.51 23.31
CA HIS A 584 -6.45 -18.15 23.70
C HIS A 584 -6.17 -16.65 23.48
N GLY A 585 -5.76 -15.96 24.54
CA GLY A 585 -5.39 -14.55 24.50
C GLY A 585 -4.36 -14.16 25.56
N ILE A 586 -4.02 -12.88 25.56
CA ILE A 586 -3.07 -12.27 26.49
C ILE A 586 -3.70 -11.06 27.18
N ALA A 587 -3.42 -10.90 28.47
CA ALA A 587 -3.59 -9.65 29.20
C ALA A 587 -2.25 -8.93 29.21
N VAL A 588 -2.19 -7.69 28.70
CA VAL A 588 -0.93 -6.95 28.54
C VAL A 588 -1.00 -5.67 29.36
N ASN A 589 0.10 -5.34 30.04
CA ASN A 589 0.23 -4.08 30.75
C ASN A 589 0.18 -2.92 29.74
N THR A 590 -0.60 -1.87 29.99
CA THR A 590 -0.63 -0.72 29.07
C THR A 590 0.73 -0.01 29.03
N GLU A 591 1.46 -0.01 30.15
CA GLU A 591 2.83 0.48 30.19
C GLU A 591 3.82 -0.58 29.66
N HIS A 592 4.72 -0.15 28.77
CA HIS A 592 5.77 -1.02 28.26
C HIS A 592 6.90 -1.15 29.29
N THR A 593 6.73 -2.08 30.22
CA THR A 593 7.73 -2.45 31.23
C THR A 593 8.13 -3.91 31.08
N PRO A 594 9.38 -4.30 31.37
CA PRO A 594 9.80 -5.69 31.34
C PRO A 594 8.92 -6.61 32.20
N MET A 595 8.73 -7.82 31.68
CA MET A 595 7.95 -8.86 32.35
C MET A 595 8.61 -9.28 33.66
N HIS A 596 7.80 -9.50 34.69
CA HIS A 596 8.27 -9.94 36.00
C HIS A 596 7.21 -10.81 36.70
N VAL A 597 7.67 -11.69 37.58
CA VAL A 597 6.79 -12.53 38.41
C VAL A 597 7.15 -12.29 39.87
N ASP A 598 6.41 -11.39 40.49
CA ASP A 598 6.54 -11.01 41.90
C ASP A 598 5.27 -11.38 42.69
N ARG A 599 5.19 -10.91 43.94
CA ARG A 599 4.02 -11.14 44.79
C ARG A 599 2.73 -10.58 44.15
N ALA A 600 2.81 -9.40 43.52
CA ALA A 600 1.67 -8.76 42.89
C ALA A 600 1.17 -9.52 41.65
N ALA A 601 2.02 -10.30 40.98
CA ALA A 601 1.59 -11.18 39.90
C ALA A 601 0.50 -12.16 40.36
N PHE A 602 0.64 -12.79 41.53
CA PHE A 602 -0.38 -13.72 42.05
C PHE A 602 -1.73 -13.03 42.29
N THR A 603 -1.71 -11.82 42.85
CA THR A 603 -2.91 -11.00 43.04
C THR A 603 -3.58 -10.65 41.71
N ARG A 604 -2.79 -10.22 40.71
CA ARG A 604 -3.27 -9.87 39.37
C ARG A 604 -3.92 -11.05 38.65
N LEU A 605 -3.34 -12.25 38.75
CA LEU A 605 -3.95 -13.47 38.19
C LEU A 605 -5.29 -13.80 38.87
N MET A 606 -5.41 -13.61 40.18
CA MET A 606 -6.68 -13.79 40.90
C MET A 606 -7.73 -12.72 40.55
N ASP A 607 -7.32 -11.46 40.35
CA ASP A 607 -8.23 -10.40 39.87
C ASP A 607 -8.86 -10.75 38.54
N PHE A 608 -8.07 -11.29 37.61
CA PHE A 608 -8.56 -11.70 36.30
C PHE A 608 -9.61 -12.81 36.39
N VAL A 609 -9.34 -13.90 37.15
CA VAL A 609 -10.30 -15.02 37.25
C VAL A 609 -11.53 -14.70 38.11
N ASP A 610 -11.51 -13.60 38.88
CA ASP A 610 -12.71 -13.10 39.54
C ASP A 610 -13.68 -12.46 38.54
N VAL A 611 -13.15 -11.77 37.53
CA VAL A 611 -13.96 -11.20 36.44
C VAL A 611 -14.35 -12.29 35.43
N PHE A 612 -13.45 -13.25 35.16
CA PHE A 612 -13.61 -14.29 34.14
C PHE A 612 -13.47 -15.70 34.74
N PRO A 613 -14.45 -16.18 35.52
CA PRO A 613 -14.33 -17.43 36.29
C PRO A 613 -14.24 -18.71 35.45
N GLY A 614 -14.61 -18.67 34.16
CA GLY A 614 -14.45 -19.80 33.23
C GLY A 614 -13.06 -19.87 32.56
N TYR A 615 -12.20 -18.88 32.81
CA TYR A 615 -10.89 -18.78 32.18
C TYR A 615 -9.79 -19.15 33.17
N PHE A 616 -8.68 -19.68 32.63
CA PHE A 616 -7.41 -19.66 33.33
C PHE A 616 -6.54 -18.51 32.81
N ILE A 617 -5.59 -18.07 33.63
CA ILE A 617 -4.62 -17.04 33.28
C ILE A 617 -3.30 -17.33 33.99
N GLY A 618 -2.18 -17.10 33.31
CA GLY A 618 -0.88 -17.37 33.89
C GLY A 618 0.26 -16.59 33.26
N SER A 619 1.44 -16.71 33.85
CA SER A 619 2.65 -16.05 33.40
C SER A 619 3.72 -17.08 33.07
N ASN A 620 4.45 -16.86 31.99
CA ASN A 620 5.73 -17.56 31.79
C ASN A 620 6.71 -17.16 32.90
N ALA A 621 7.79 -17.91 33.06
CA ALA A 621 8.91 -17.42 33.86
C ALA A 621 9.54 -16.20 33.17
N ALA A 622 9.84 -15.16 33.94
CA ALA A 622 10.55 -13.97 33.45
C ALA A 622 12.06 -14.24 33.27
N LEU A 623 12.38 -15.29 32.51
CA LEU A 623 13.74 -15.75 32.24
C LEU A 623 13.94 -15.91 30.73
N THR A 624 15.15 -15.58 30.26
CA THR A 624 15.57 -15.94 28.90
C THR A 624 15.64 -17.46 28.76
N ARG A 625 15.53 -17.98 27.53
CA ARG A 625 15.56 -19.42 27.22
C ARG A 625 14.37 -20.24 27.79
N ILE A 626 13.36 -19.59 28.39
CA ILE A 626 12.15 -20.25 28.88
C ILE A 626 10.93 -19.74 28.11
N GLY A 627 10.41 -20.58 27.23
CA GLY A 627 9.27 -20.26 26.37
C GLY A 627 9.52 -19.14 25.35
N GLY A 628 8.48 -18.80 24.59
CA GLY A 628 8.50 -17.76 23.55
C GLY A 628 7.99 -16.38 23.99
N SER A 629 8.03 -16.04 25.28
CA SER A 629 7.45 -14.79 25.78
C SER A 629 8.16 -13.53 25.26
N VAL A 630 7.39 -12.46 25.08
CA VAL A 630 7.91 -11.11 24.85
C VAL A 630 8.41 -10.53 26.18
N LEU A 631 9.62 -10.89 26.61
CA LEU A 631 10.17 -10.51 27.93
C LEU A 631 10.27 -8.98 28.14
N ALA A 632 10.31 -8.20 27.06
CA ALA A 632 10.40 -6.75 27.10
C ALA A 632 9.11 -6.07 27.60
N HIS A 633 7.96 -6.74 27.55
CA HIS A 633 6.67 -6.16 27.90
C HIS A 633 5.86 -7.12 28.77
N ASP A 634 5.48 -6.68 29.97
CA ASP A 634 4.74 -7.42 30.97
C ASP A 634 3.35 -7.86 30.47
N HIS A 635 3.12 -9.18 30.47
CA HIS A 635 1.89 -9.80 30.00
C HIS A 635 1.62 -11.15 30.68
N TYR A 636 0.35 -11.53 30.69
CA TYR A 636 -0.15 -12.85 31.08
C TYR A 636 -0.86 -13.50 29.88
N GLN A 637 -0.93 -14.83 29.86
CA GLN A 637 -1.59 -15.60 28.80
C GLN A 637 -2.60 -16.59 29.39
N GLY A 638 -3.71 -16.78 28.69
CA GLY A 638 -4.84 -17.55 29.22
C GLY A 638 -5.92 -17.82 28.17
N GLY A 639 -7.04 -18.38 28.61
CA GLY A 639 -8.22 -18.61 27.79
C GLY A 639 -9.22 -19.59 28.42
N GLY A 640 -10.23 -19.97 27.64
CA GLY A 640 -11.38 -20.75 28.10
C GLY A 640 -11.24 -22.28 27.99
N GLU A 641 -10.02 -22.82 27.81
CA GLU A 641 -9.79 -24.27 27.72
C GLU A 641 -9.17 -24.83 29.00
N VAL A 642 -9.65 -26.00 29.45
CA VAL A 642 -9.06 -26.71 30.60
C VAL A 642 -7.85 -27.54 30.15
N LEU A 643 -6.65 -27.07 30.48
CA LEU A 643 -5.40 -27.73 30.11
C LEU A 643 -5.15 -29.03 30.90
N PRO A 644 -4.38 -30.01 30.35
CA PRO A 644 -4.14 -31.29 31.00
C PRO A 644 -3.64 -31.21 32.46
N MET A 645 -2.66 -30.36 32.75
CA MET A 645 -2.13 -30.20 34.11
C MET A 645 -3.18 -29.72 35.12
N GLN A 646 -4.22 -28.98 34.68
CA GLN A 646 -5.31 -28.56 35.58
C GLN A 646 -6.16 -29.74 36.02
N LYS A 647 -6.22 -30.81 35.21
CA LYS A 647 -6.92 -32.08 35.52
C LYS A 647 -6.04 -33.03 36.34
N ALA A 648 -4.74 -32.77 36.45
CA ALA A 648 -3.79 -33.63 37.15
C ALA A 648 -4.13 -33.73 38.64
N GLY A 649 -4.07 -34.96 39.15
CA GLY A 649 -4.25 -35.27 40.57
C GLY A 649 -3.05 -34.84 41.41
N ALA A 650 -3.20 -34.93 42.73
CA ALA A 650 -2.12 -34.70 43.67
C ALA A 650 -1.34 -36.00 43.90
N TYR A 651 -0.01 -35.95 43.71
CA TYR A 651 0.91 -36.98 44.19
C TYR A 651 0.97 -36.98 45.73
N ALA A 652 1.03 -35.78 46.33
CA ALA A 652 1.00 -35.57 47.77
C ALA A 652 0.30 -34.26 48.11
N ALA A 653 -0.39 -34.21 49.24
CA ALA A 653 -1.01 -33.00 49.77
C ALA A 653 -0.35 -32.60 51.11
N LEU A 654 -0.14 -31.31 51.29
CA LEU A 654 0.47 -30.71 52.46
C LEU A 654 -0.44 -29.61 53.03
N THR A 655 -0.25 -29.37 54.32
CA THR A 655 -0.90 -28.31 55.10
C THR A 655 0.15 -27.27 55.52
N VAL A 656 -0.30 -26.04 55.76
CA VAL A 656 0.59 -24.94 56.16
C VAL A 656 0.05 -24.32 57.44
N ASP A 657 0.88 -24.29 58.48
CA ASP A 657 0.51 -23.69 59.77
C ASP A 657 0.13 -22.21 59.57
N GLY A 658 -1.00 -21.81 60.17
CA GLY A 658 -1.58 -20.48 60.01
C GLY A 658 -2.58 -20.35 58.84
N PHE A 659 -2.68 -21.34 57.96
CA PHE A 659 -3.57 -21.35 56.79
C PHE A 659 -4.46 -22.61 56.77
N PRO A 660 -5.44 -22.74 57.69
CA PRO A 660 -6.17 -23.99 57.89
C PRO A 660 -7.07 -24.40 56.71
N GLU A 661 -7.49 -23.44 55.88
CA GLU A 661 -8.31 -23.67 54.68
C GLU A 661 -7.47 -23.89 53.41
N ALA A 662 -6.16 -23.69 53.49
CA ALA A 662 -5.26 -23.88 52.38
C ALA A 662 -4.78 -25.34 52.30
N ARG A 663 -4.60 -25.80 51.05
CA ARG A 663 -3.93 -27.05 50.71
C ARG A 663 -2.83 -26.76 49.70
N VAL A 664 -1.68 -27.41 49.87
CA VAL A 664 -0.58 -27.35 48.91
C VAL A 664 -0.37 -28.75 48.36
N GLU A 665 -0.55 -28.92 47.06
CA GLU A 665 -0.49 -30.21 46.37
C GLU A 665 0.78 -30.27 45.52
N VAL A 666 1.58 -31.31 45.68
CA VAL A 666 2.56 -31.69 44.66
C VAL A 666 1.79 -32.46 43.60
N LEU A 667 1.78 -31.98 42.36
CA LEU A 667 0.99 -32.60 41.30
C LEU A 667 1.64 -33.89 40.80
N ASP A 668 0.83 -34.89 40.47
CA ASP A 668 1.29 -36.04 39.69
C ASP A 668 1.38 -35.63 38.22
N TRP A 669 2.46 -34.93 37.91
CA TRP A 669 2.73 -34.33 36.62
C TRP A 669 4.19 -34.56 36.21
N PHE A 670 4.51 -34.33 34.94
CA PHE A 670 5.84 -34.59 34.38
C PHE A 670 6.90 -33.62 34.94
N ASN A 671 6.62 -32.32 34.84
CA ASN A 671 7.50 -31.29 35.40
C ASN A 671 7.23 -31.05 36.89
N THR A 672 8.08 -30.23 37.51
CA THR A 672 7.97 -29.87 38.92
C THR A 672 6.86 -28.83 39.14
N ALA A 673 5.64 -29.30 39.39
CA ALA A 673 4.46 -28.47 39.57
C ALA A 673 3.85 -28.61 40.98
N ILE A 674 3.50 -27.45 41.56
CA ILE A 674 2.87 -27.34 42.89
C ILE A 674 1.57 -26.57 42.72
N ARG A 675 0.48 -27.01 43.35
CA ARG A 675 -0.82 -26.32 43.33
C ARG A 675 -1.20 -25.85 44.72
N VAL A 676 -1.43 -24.56 44.89
CA VAL A 676 -1.98 -23.98 46.12
C VAL A 676 -3.48 -23.79 45.92
N VAL A 677 -4.27 -24.35 46.82
CA VAL A 677 -5.74 -24.32 46.78
C VAL A 677 -6.26 -23.68 48.05
N SER A 678 -7.08 -22.63 47.92
CA SER A 678 -7.76 -21.99 49.05
C SER A 678 -8.94 -21.14 48.56
N PRO A 679 -10.03 -21.04 49.33
CA PRO A 679 -11.08 -20.05 49.07
C PRO A 679 -10.63 -18.61 49.38
N ARG A 680 -9.51 -18.41 50.10
CA ARG A 680 -9.03 -17.11 50.55
C ARG A 680 -7.87 -16.62 49.69
N ARG A 681 -8.05 -15.45 49.07
CA ARG A 681 -7.02 -14.79 48.25
C ARG A 681 -5.70 -14.54 49.01
N SER A 682 -5.79 -14.12 50.28
CA SER A 682 -4.62 -13.88 51.13
C SER A 682 -3.75 -15.11 51.33
N ASP A 683 -4.38 -16.29 51.39
CA ASP A 683 -3.68 -17.55 51.62
C ASP A 683 -2.91 -17.96 50.36
N ILE A 684 -3.57 -17.85 49.19
CA ILE A 684 -2.93 -18.08 47.89
C ILE A 684 -1.72 -17.18 47.74
N GLU A 685 -1.89 -15.87 47.91
CA GLU A 685 -0.82 -14.90 47.72
C GLU A 685 0.39 -15.16 48.62
N GLU A 686 0.16 -15.35 49.93
CA GLU A 686 1.27 -15.55 50.89
C GLU A 686 1.99 -16.89 50.69
N ILE A 687 1.24 -17.98 50.47
CA ILE A 687 1.83 -19.31 50.27
C ILE A 687 2.57 -19.36 48.92
N SER A 688 1.97 -18.84 47.85
CA SER A 688 2.58 -18.81 46.52
C SER A 688 3.85 -17.95 46.50
N ASP A 689 3.85 -16.78 47.15
CA ASP A 689 5.05 -15.94 47.26
C ASP A 689 6.12 -16.58 48.17
N ARG A 690 5.74 -17.31 49.22
CA ARG A 690 6.68 -18.10 50.03
C ARG A 690 7.38 -19.17 49.20
N ILE A 691 6.64 -19.92 48.38
CA ILE A 691 7.22 -20.92 47.46
C ILE A 691 8.14 -20.24 46.44
N ARG A 692 7.68 -19.14 45.82
CA ARG A 692 8.44 -18.38 44.83
C ARG A 692 9.77 -17.88 45.38
N ARG A 693 9.76 -17.17 46.51
CA ARG A 693 10.98 -16.62 47.13
C ARG A 693 11.97 -17.73 47.49
N ALA A 694 11.47 -18.84 48.01
CA ALA A 694 12.30 -19.99 48.34
C ALA A 694 12.95 -20.61 47.09
N TRP A 695 12.18 -20.81 46.02
CA TRP A 695 12.68 -21.38 44.78
C TRP A 695 13.71 -20.48 44.09
N VAL A 696 13.43 -19.18 44.00
CA VAL A 696 14.35 -18.20 43.40
C VAL A 696 15.71 -18.18 44.12
N ALA A 697 15.73 -18.48 45.42
CA ALA A 697 16.96 -18.54 46.22
C ALA A 697 17.58 -19.96 46.33
N PHE A 698 16.95 -20.98 45.75
CA PHE A 698 17.34 -22.38 45.95
C PHE A 698 18.52 -22.77 45.05
N THR A 699 19.61 -23.25 45.65
CA THR A 699 20.79 -23.74 44.94
C THR A 699 21.14 -25.14 45.43
N ASP A 700 21.33 -26.05 44.47
CA ASP A 700 21.78 -27.41 44.66
C ASP A 700 22.64 -27.85 43.47
N PRO A 701 23.97 -27.62 43.51
CA PRO A 701 24.87 -27.91 42.39
C PRO A 701 24.95 -29.41 42.07
N GLU A 702 24.71 -30.30 43.03
CA GLU A 702 24.72 -31.75 42.79
C GLU A 702 23.57 -32.16 41.85
N ARG A 703 22.46 -31.42 41.90
CA ARG A 703 21.30 -31.57 41.02
C ARG A 703 21.35 -30.67 39.78
N GLY A 704 22.44 -29.91 39.60
CA GLY A 704 22.57 -28.95 38.50
C GLY A 704 21.69 -27.71 38.64
N ILE A 705 21.23 -27.40 39.86
CA ILE A 705 20.40 -26.22 40.15
C ILE A 705 21.29 -25.13 40.74
N ILE A 706 21.39 -24.00 40.03
CA ILE A 706 22.09 -22.81 40.50
C ILE A 706 21.09 -21.66 40.46
N ALA A 707 20.88 -20.96 41.59
CA ALA A 707 19.92 -19.87 41.68
C ALA A 707 20.40 -18.62 40.93
N GLU A 708 21.69 -18.29 41.08
CA GLU A 708 22.31 -17.07 40.55
C GLU A 708 23.80 -17.32 40.32
N ASP A 709 24.32 -16.86 39.18
CA ASP A 709 25.76 -16.81 38.87
C ASP A 709 26.16 -15.47 38.21
N GLU A 710 27.32 -15.41 37.53
CA GLU A 710 27.80 -14.20 36.85
C GLU A 710 26.88 -13.71 35.71
N GLU A 711 26.06 -14.59 35.11
CA GLU A 711 25.03 -14.26 34.12
C GLU A 711 23.73 -13.72 34.76
N GLY A 712 23.58 -13.82 36.09
CA GLY A 712 22.45 -13.32 36.86
C GLY A 712 21.56 -14.41 37.44
N ILE A 713 20.28 -14.09 37.69
CA ILE A 713 19.32 -15.01 38.31
C ILE A 713 18.84 -16.04 37.29
N HIS A 714 18.89 -17.31 37.67
CA HIS A 714 18.51 -18.45 36.83
C HIS A 714 17.21 -19.12 37.22
N SER A 715 16.69 -18.87 38.41
CA SER A 715 15.47 -19.53 38.92
C SER A 715 14.29 -18.57 38.98
N ALA A 716 13.14 -19.03 38.47
CA ALA A 716 11.88 -18.30 38.53
C ALA A 716 10.70 -19.28 38.56
N VAL A 717 9.47 -18.77 38.66
CA VAL A 717 8.26 -19.58 38.63
C VAL A 717 7.38 -19.20 37.46
N SER A 718 6.61 -20.17 36.95
CA SER A 718 5.52 -19.92 36.00
C SER A 718 4.18 -20.22 36.70
N PRO A 719 3.46 -19.18 37.17
CA PRO A 719 2.18 -19.35 37.84
C PRO A 719 1.01 -19.37 36.87
N THR A 720 -0.02 -20.17 37.16
CA THR A 720 -1.32 -20.19 36.50
C THR A 720 -2.42 -20.23 37.55
N CYS A 721 -3.43 -19.40 37.41
CA CYS A 721 -4.61 -19.37 38.27
C CYS A 721 -5.86 -19.78 37.49
N VAL A 722 -6.73 -20.54 38.16
CA VAL A 722 -8.11 -20.80 37.76
C VAL A 722 -8.98 -20.75 39.01
N LYS A 723 -10.28 -20.44 38.84
CA LYS A 723 -11.26 -20.47 39.93
C LYS A 723 -12.19 -21.66 39.74
N THR A 724 -12.31 -22.49 40.76
CA THR A 724 -13.14 -23.70 40.75
C THR A 724 -14.04 -23.73 41.98
N ASP A 725 -14.84 -24.78 42.14
CA ASP A 725 -15.62 -25.01 43.35
C ASP A 725 -14.75 -25.18 44.62
N ARG A 726 -13.44 -25.45 44.46
CA ARG A 726 -12.46 -25.56 45.57
C ARG A 726 -11.91 -24.19 46.00
N GLY A 727 -12.31 -23.10 45.34
CA GLY A 727 -11.77 -21.76 45.51
C GLY A 727 -10.81 -21.39 44.40
N TYR A 728 -9.72 -20.71 44.74
CA TYR A 728 -8.65 -20.39 43.80
C TYR A 728 -7.66 -21.56 43.76
N GLU A 729 -7.27 -21.96 42.56
CA GLU A 729 -6.24 -22.97 42.32
C GLU A 729 -5.06 -22.32 41.59
N MET A 730 -4.00 -22.00 42.34
CA MET A 730 -2.77 -21.41 41.83
C MET A 730 -1.73 -22.52 41.62
N SER A 731 -1.54 -22.92 40.36
CA SER A 731 -0.46 -23.84 39.97
C SER A 731 0.83 -23.06 39.74
N ILE A 732 1.95 -23.56 40.25
CA ILE A 732 3.27 -22.96 40.19
C ILE A 732 4.22 -24.02 39.63
N ILE A 733 4.75 -23.78 38.45
CA ILE A 733 5.81 -24.62 37.87
C ILE A 733 7.15 -23.99 38.24
N LEU A 734 8.04 -24.78 38.86
CA LEU A 734 9.39 -24.35 39.17
C LEU A 734 10.25 -24.39 37.89
N ARG A 735 10.94 -23.29 37.59
CA ARG A 735 11.69 -23.11 36.34
C ARG A 735 13.12 -22.70 36.61
N SER A 736 14.04 -23.17 35.77
CA SER A 736 15.42 -22.70 35.74
C SER A 736 15.95 -22.62 34.30
N ASN A 737 16.70 -21.56 33.98
CA ASN A 737 17.34 -21.37 32.67
C ASN A 737 18.86 -21.59 32.69
N ILE A 738 19.37 -22.22 33.75
CA ILE A 738 20.80 -22.53 33.90
C ILE A 738 21.28 -23.40 32.75
N THR A 739 22.51 -23.17 32.30
CA THR A 739 23.15 -23.90 31.20
C THR A 739 24.31 -24.74 31.71
N SER A 740 24.84 -25.62 30.86
CA SER A 740 26.09 -26.36 31.14
C SER A 740 26.83 -26.62 29.83
N GLU A 741 28.09 -27.04 29.91
CA GLU A 741 28.85 -27.45 28.70
C GLU A 741 28.14 -28.55 27.91
N ARG A 742 27.46 -29.47 28.61
CA ARG A 742 26.67 -30.55 27.98
C ARG A 742 25.38 -30.03 27.35
N TYR A 743 24.74 -29.04 27.99
CA TYR A 743 23.44 -28.50 27.60
C TYR A 743 23.51 -26.97 27.50
N PRO A 744 24.07 -26.44 26.40
CA PRO A 744 24.26 -25.00 26.22
C PRO A 744 22.94 -24.24 26.07
N ASP A 745 21.88 -24.91 25.62
CA ASP A 745 20.53 -24.32 25.48
C ASP A 745 19.73 -24.35 26.80
N GLY A 746 20.23 -25.06 27.82
CA GLY A 746 19.63 -25.14 29.16
C GLY A 746 19.61 -26.57 29.71
N VAL A 747 19.96 -26.73 30.99
CA VAL A 747 19.92 -28.03 31.70
C VAL A 747 18.49 -28.56 31.79
N PHE A 748 17.54 -27.67 32.09
CA PHE A 748 16.11 -27.97 32.27
C PHE A 748 15.29 -27.55 31.04
N HIS A 749 15.72 -28.02 29.87
CA HIS A 749 15.17 -27.66 28.56
C HIS A 749 14.87 -28.92 27.71
N ALA A 750 14.28 -28.77 26.52
CA ALA A 750 14.37 -29.80 25.50
C ALA A 750 15.84 -30.11 25.19
N HIS A 751 16.20 -31.39 25.13
CA HIS A 751 17.58 -31.84 24.89
C HIS A 751 17.80 -32.20 23.40
N PRO A 752 19.05 -32.22 22.92
CA PRO A 752 19.36 -32.35 21.49
C PRO A 752 18.72 -33.54 20.76
N GLU A 753 18.56 -34.67 21.46
CA GLU A 753 17.92 -35.87 20.92
C GLU A 753 16.44 -35.68 20.51
N PHE A 754 15.77 -34.64 21.02
CA PHE A 754 14.37 -34.33 20.72
C PHE A 754 14.17 -33.12 19.81
N PHE A 755 15.25 -32.45 19.38
CA PHE A 755 15.19 -31.30 18.48
C PHE A 755 14.50 -31.56 17.12
N PRO A 756 14.56 -32.78 16.53
CA PRO A 756 13.76 -33.09 15.33
C PRO A 756 12.27 -32.84 15.53
N ILE A 757 11.76 -33.08 16.74
CA ILE A 757 10.37 -32.83 17.13
C ILE A 757 10.20 -31.39 17.60
N LYS A 758 10.96 -30.98 18.62
CA LYS A 758 10.82 -29.68 19.26
C LYS A 758 12.16 -29.16 19.76
N GLN A 759 12.70 -28.19 19.04
CA GLN A 759 13.90 -27.46 19.45
C GLN A 759 13.58 -26.21 20.28
N GLU A 760 12.46 -25.53 20.01
CA GLU A 760 12.12 -24.28 20.70
C GLU A 760 11.77 -24.52 22.18
N SER A 761 12.03 -23.51 23.02
CA SER A 761 11.80 -23.55 24.45
C SER A 761 10.37 -23.85 24.86
N ILE A 762 10.22 -24.60 25.96
CA ILE A 762 8.94 -25.06 26.51
C ILE A 762 8.31 -23.94 27.34
N GLY A 763 7.33 -23.27 26.75
CA GLY A 763 6.53 -22.23 27.39
C GLY A 763 5.49 -22.79 28.38
N LEU A 764 4.71 -21.87 28.95
CA LEU A 764 3.70 -22.14 29.96
C LEU A 764 2.65 -23.15 29.48
N ILE A 765 2.17 -22.99 28.23
CA ILE A 765 1.10 -23.85 27.68
C ILE A 765 1.59 -25.28 27.46
N GLU A 766 2.79 -25.44 26.90
CA GLU A 766 3.41 -26.75 26.69
C GLU A 766 3.74 -27.43 28.02
N ALA A 767 4.24 -26.69 29.01
CA ALA A 767 4.49 -27.20 30.35
C ALA A 767 3.22 -27.65 31.09
N GLN A 768 2.06 -27.12 30.70
CA GLN A 768 0.76 -27.55 31.20
C GLN A 768 0.14 -28.70 30.39
N GLY A 769 0.85 -29.21 29.38
CA GLY A 769 0.51 -30.43 28.65
C GLY A 769 -0.11 -30.23 27.28
N LEU A 770 -0.23 -28.99 26.79
CA LEU A 770 -0.65 -28.72 25.41
C LEU A 770 0.57 -28.37 24.54
N PHE A 771 1.09 -29.35 23.83
CA PHE A 771 2.25 -29.20 22.96
C PHE A 771 1.89 -28.59 21.61
N ILE A 772 2.55 -27.50 21.25
CA ILE A 772 2.39 -26.82 19.96
C ILE A 772 3.64 -27.07 19.11
N LEU A 773 3.50 -27.98 18.15
CA LEU A 773 4.58 -28.44 17.30
C LEU A 773 4.60 -27.74 15.94
N PRO A 774 5.75 -27.67 15.25
CA PRO A 774 5.90 -26.91 14.01
C PRO A 774 5.30 -27.63 12.79
N GLY A 775 4.74 -26.86 11.86
CA GLY A 775 4.03 -27.35 10.67
C GLY A 775 4.82 -28.32 9.79
N ARG A 776 6.16 -28.19 9.72
CA ARG A 776 7.04 -29.10 8.95
C ARG A 776 6.88 -30.58 9.34
N LEU A 777 6.49 -30.87 10.58
CA LEU A 777 6.33 -32.23 11.06
C LEU A 777 5.26 -33.00 10.29
N VAL A 778 4.27 -32.34 9.69
CA VAL A 778 3.27 -33.05 8.87
C VAL A 778 3.93 -33.84 7.74
N ALA A 779 4.83 -33.21 7.00
CA ALA A 779 5.54 -33.85 5.89
C ALA A 779 6.58 -34.86 6.40
N GLN A 780 7.35 -34.49 7.43
CA GLN A 780 8.40 -35.36 7.98
C GLN A 780 7.81 -36.64 8.58
N LEU A 781 6.75 -36.53 9.39
CA LEU A 781 6.05 -37.68 9.97
C LEU A 781 5.37 -38.53 8.89
N GLY A 782 4.82 -37.91 7.84
CA GLY A 782 4.29 -38.64 6.68
C GLY A 782 5.33 -39.51 5.98
N ALA A 783 6.54 -38.99 5.79
CA ALA A 783 7.64 -39.76 5.20
C ALA A 783 8.15 -40.89 6.12
N LEU A 784 8.11 -40.71 7.45
CA LEU A 784 8.36 -41.79 8.41
C LEU A 784 7.25 -42.86 8.33
N GLU A 785 5.97 -42.44 8.25
CA GLU A 785 4.84 -43.35 8.08
C GLU A 785 5.02 -44.21 6.81
N ASP A 786 5.39 -43.59 5.69
CA ASP A 786 5.61 -44.27 4.42
C ASP A 786 6.74 -45.31 4.49
N ALA A 787 7.88 -44.94 5.10
CA ALA A 787 9.02 -45.83 5.25
C ALA A 787 8.66 -47.07 6.10
N LEU A 788 7.94 -46.88 7.21
CA LEU A 788 7.52 -47.96 8.11
C LEU A 788 6.49 -48.90 7.45
N VAL A 789 5.52 -48.35 6.71
CA VAL A 789 4.52 -49.16 5.98
C VAL A 789 5.17 -50.00 4.88
N GLU A 790 6.17 -49.45 4.19
CA GLU A 790 6.86 -50.11 3.09
C GLU A 790 8.02 -51.02 3.54
N GLY A 791 8.32 -51.05 4.84
CA GLY A 791 9.45 -51.81 5.40
C GLY A 791 10.82 -51.30 4.95
N ARG A 792 10.91 -50.00 4.60
CA ARG A 792 12.16 -49.32 4.25
C ARG A 792 12.84 -48.79 5.52
N GLY A 793 14.15 -48.59 5.44
CA GLY A 793 14.89 -47.88 6.49
C GLY A 793 14.57 -46.38 6.53
N LEU A 794 15.10 -45.68 7.54
CA LEU A 794 14.94 -44.24 7.69
C LEU A 794 15.42 -43.49 6.43
N PRO A 795 14.61 -42.58 5.86
CA PRO A 795 15.06 -41.74 4.75
C PRO A 795 16.28 -40.90 5.13
N GLU A 796 17.28 -40.80 4.24
CA GLU A 796 18.53 -40.07 4.50
C GLU A 796 18.29 -38.59 4.88
N GLU A 797 17.26 -37.99 4.28
CA GLU A 797 16.81 -36.62 4.54
C GLU A 797 16.26 -36.41 5.96
N LEU A 798 15.89 -37.50 6.64
CA LEU A 798 15.35 -37.51 8.00
C LEU A 798 16.31 -38.20 8.99
N ALA A 799 17.61 -38.25 8.69
CA ALA A 799 18.62 -38.88 9.56
C ALA A 799 18.59 -38.39 11.01
N GLU A 800 18.12 -37.15 11.25
CA GLU A 800 17.95 -36.61 12.60
C GLU A 800 16.86 -37.33 13.42
N PHE A 801 15.89 -38.00 12.77
CA PHE A 801 14.82 -38.77 13.41
C PHE A 801 15.22 -40.20 13.80
N GLU A 802 16.50 -40.57 13.75
CA GLU A 802 17.00 -41.93 14.01
C GLU A 802 16.46 -42.54 15.31
N LEU A 803 16.46 -41.77 16.41
CA LEU A 803 15.92 -42.22 17.70
C LEU A 803 14.43 -42.57 17.59
N VAL A 804 13.63 -41.65 17.06
CA VAL A 804 12.17 -41.80 16.91
C VAL A 804 11.84 -42.96 15.98
N PHE A 805 12.55 -43.07 14.86
CA PHE A 805 12.31 -44.13 13.88
C PHE A 805 12.68 -45.51 14.41
N SER A 806 13.80 -45.63 15.14
CA SER A 806 14.23 -46.91 15.75
C SER A 806 13.21 -47.40 16.78
N GLU A 807 12.75 -46.51 17.66
CA GLU A 807 11.73 -46.83 18.67
C GLU A 807 10.38 -47.20 18.02
N LEU A 808 10.00 -46.54 16.93
CA LEU A 808 8.80 -46.88 16.16
C LEU A 808 8.91 -48.24 15.47
N ALA A 809 10.05 -48.51 14.82
CA ALA A 809 10.29 -49.75 14.09
C ALA A 809 10.24 -50.99 15.00
N GLU A 810 10.60 -50.84 16.27
CA GLU A 810 10.48 -51.90 17.28
C GLU A 810 9.04 -52.14 17.77
N ARG A 811 8.19 -51.11 17.71
CA ARG A 811 6.81 -51.15 18.22
C ARG A 811 5.77 -51.56 17.17
N VAL A 812 6.02 -51.26 15.90
CA VAL A 812 5.11 -51.65 14.82
C VAL A 812 5.33 -53.11 14.41
N PRO A 813 4.29 -53.87 14.06
CA PRO A 813 4.44 -55.23 13.56
C PRO A 813 5.21 -55.24 12.23
N ALA A 814 5.78 -56.39 11.84
CA ALA A 814 6.63 -56.54 10.65
C ALA A 814 5.94 -56.21 9.30
N SER A 815 4.62 -56.08 9.26
CA SER A 815 3.86 -55.66 8.07
C SER A 815 2.65 -54.84 8.52
N PRO A 816 2.87 -53.61 8.98
CA PRO A 816 1.82 -52.82 9.61
C PRO A 816 0.91 -52.19 8.57
N THR A 817 -0.35 -51.99 8.92
CA THR A 817 -1.26 -51.14 8.15
C THR A 817 -0.89 -49.67 8.37
N ARG A 818 -1.25 -48.79 7.42
CA ARG A 818 -1.01 -47.34 7.56
C ARG A 818 -1.68 -46.75 8.82
N GLU A 819 -2.84 -47.27 9.21
CA GLU A 819 -3.53 -46.82 10.41
C GLU A 819 -2.78 -47.19 11.69
N GLU A 820 -2.22 -48.40 11.76
CA GLU A 820 -1.38 -48.83 12.89
C GLU A 820 -0.11 -48.00 13.00
N VAL A 821 0.58 -47.73 11.89
CA VAL A 821 1.76 -46.86 11.86
C VAL A 821 1.41 -45.44 12.30
N ARG A 822 0.33 -44.87 11.76
CA ARG A 822 -0.11 -43.51 12.13
C ARG A 822 -0.42 -43.41 13.62
N ARG A 823 -1.06 -44.42 14.21
CA ARG A 823 -1.30 -44.46 15.66
C ARG A 823 0.03 -44.54 16.43
N ALA A 824 0.93 -45.43 16.05
CA ALA A 824 2.23 -45.56 16.69
C ALA A 824 3.06 -44.27 16.62
N VAL A 825 3.05 -43.57 15.49
CA VAL A 825 3.70 -42.26 15.31
C VAL A 825 3.10 -41.21 16.26
N ARG A 826 1.78 -41.16 16.41
CA ARG A 826 1.10 -40.25 17.35
C ARG A 826 1.44 -40.56 18.80
N ASP A 827 1.43 -41.84 19.18
CA ASP A 827 1.79 -42.29 20.52
C ASP A 827 3.26 -41.95 20.82
N GLU A 828 4.17 -42.17 19.86
CA GLU A 828 5.58 -41.80 20.04
C GLU A 828 5.78 -40.30 20.16
N LEU A 829 5.00 -39.50 19.41
CA LEU A 829 5.06 -38.05 19.55
C LEU A 829 4.65 -37.60 20.97
N GLY A 830 3.65 -38.25 21.55
CA GLY A 830 3.26 -38.07 22.95
C GLY A 830 4.36 -38.46 23.93
N SER A 831 4.96 -39.64 23.74
CA SER A 831 6.11 -40.14 24.50
C SER A 831 7.29 -39.16 24.47
N VAL A 832 7.67 -38.64 23.30
CA VAL A 832 8.72 -37.62 23.17
C VAL A 832 8.34 -36.35 23.93
N CYS A 833 7.11 -35.86 23.80
CA CYS A 833 6.66 -34.66 24.51
C CYS A 833 6.69 -34.85 26.04
N ALA A 834 6.31 -36.02 26.54
CA ALA A 834 6.43 -36.37 27.97
C ALA A 834 7.88 -36.38 28.44
N ARG A 835 8.79 -37.02 27.68
CA ARG A 835 10.24 -37.02 27.97
C ARG A 835 10.84 -35.62 27.97
N ILE A 836 10.38 -34.74 27.07
CA ILE A 836 10.76 -33.32 27.09
C ILE A 836 10.30 -32.65 28.40
N LEU A 837 9.07 -32.89 28.85
CA LEU A 837 8.61 -32.32 30.13
C LEU A 837 9.44 -32.85 31.31
N ASP A 838 9.79 -34.13 31.33
CA ASP A 838 10.68 -34.71 32.33
C ASP A 838 12.08 -34.06 32.31
N ASN A 839 12.60 -33.71 31.13
CA ASN A 839 13.84 -32.92 31.02
C ASN A 839 13.69 -31.54 31.67
N THR A 840 12.55 -30.88 31.50
CA THR A 840 12.27 -29.57 32.11
C THR A 840 11.98 -29.61 33.62
N ALA A 841 11.74 -30.80 34.19
CA ALA A 841 11.56 -30.96 35.63
C ALA A 841 12.86 -30.63 36.37
N VAL A 842 12.81 -29.69 37.33
CA VAL A 842 13.98 -29.31 38.14
C VAL A 842 14.27 -30.33 39.23
N PHE A 843 13.22 -30.95 39.77
CA PHE A 843 13.29 -32.14 40.61
C PHE A 843 12.83 -33.35 39.80
N LYS A 844 13.68 -34.37 39.70
CA LYS A 844 13.40 -35.57 38.89
C LYS A 844 12.50 -36.56 39.63
N ASP A 845 12.44 -36.46 40.95
CA ASP A 845 11.55 -37.26 41.79
C ASP A 845 10.58 -36.35 42.54
N LYS A 846 9.28 -36.67 42.49
CA LYS A 846 8.24 -35.89 43.20
C LYS A 846 8.49 -35.80 44.71
N ARG A 847 9.18 -36.78 45.30
CA ARG A 847 9.59 -36.77 46.72
C ARG A 847 10.50 -35.60 47.05
N GLU A 848 11.36 -35.18 46.12
CA GLU A 848 12.25 -34.03 46.30
C GLU A 848 11.45 -32.72 46.36
N THR A 849 10.37 -32.60 45.56
CA THR A 849 9.43 -31.47 45.67
C THR A 849 8.75 -31.43 47.04
N VAL A 850 8.35 -32.60 47.57
CA VAL A 850 7.80 -32.71 48.93
C VAL A 850 8.85 -32.28 49.97
N GLU A 851 10.09 -32.76 49.87
CA GLU A 851 11.19 -32.38 50.77
C GLU A 851 11.48 -30.88 50.73
N PHE A 852 11.49 -30.29 49.53
CA PHE A 852 11.62 -28.84 49.34
C PHE A 852 10.53 -28.09 50.11
N LEU A 853 9.25 -28.48 49.95
CA LEU A 853 8.12 -27.85 50.65
C LEU A 853 8.15 -28.08 52.17
N VAL A 854 8.58 -29.26 52.62
CA VAL A 854 8.79 -29.54 54.05
C VAL A 854 9.90 -28.66 54.62
N GLY A 855 10.97 -28.40 53.85
CA GLY A 855 12.00 -27.43 54.19
C GLY A 855 11.45 -26.00 54.35
N LEU A 856 10.34 -25.69 53.70
CA LEU A 856 9.59 -24.45 53.89
C LEU A 856 8.62 -24.52 55.07
N GLY A 857 8.61 -25.56 55.89
CA GLY A 857 7.71 -25.70 57.04
C GLY A 857 6.30 -26.14 56.68
N PHE A 858 6.11 -26.83 55.55
CA PHE A 858 4.82 -27.39 55.18
C PHE A 858 4.73 -28.83 55.71
N THR A 859 3.59 -29.23 56.22
CA THR A 859 3.42 -30.55 56.85
C THR A 859 2.63 -31.47 55.94
N PRO A 860 3.17 -32.63 55.50
CA PRO A 860 2.42 -33.61 54.73
C PRO A 860 1.13 -33.99 55.46
N ALA A 861 0.01 -33.97 54.75
CA ALA A 861 -1.26 -34.45 55.30
C ALA A 861 -1.14 -35.96 55.55
N GLU A 862 -1.68 -36.46 56.68
CA GLU A 862 -1.78 -37.89 56.90
C GLU A 862 -2.53 -38.54 55.72
N ALA A 863 -1.96 -39.60 55.15
CA ALA A 863 -2.35 -40.18 53.87
C ALA A 863 -3.87 -40.30 53.69
N VAL A 864 -4.41 -39.61 52.68
CA VAL A 864 -5.71 -39.95 52.11
C VAL A 864 -5.51 -41.27 51.37
N ARG A 865 -5.99 -42.36 51.97
CA ARG A 865 -5.94 -43.72 51.40
C ARG A 865 -6.82 -43.88 50.18
#